data_AF-A0A671SKV2-F1
#
_entry.id   AF-A0A671SKV2-F1
#
_cell.length_a   1.000
_cell.length_b   1.000
_cell.length_c   1.000
_cell.angle_alpha   90.00
_cell.angle_beta   90.00
_cell.angle_gamma   90.00
#
_symmetry.space_group_name_H-M   'P 1'
#
loop_
_entity.id
_entity.type
_entity.pdbx_description
1 polymer ?
#
loop_
_entity_poly.entity_id
_entity_poly.type
_entity_poly.pdbx_seq_one_letter_code
_entity_poly.pdbx_strand_id
1 'polypeptide(L)'
;ALPQSCLSDMELQKMLIDERMRCENHKTNYQTLKVEHTRLQDEYTRAQSELKRLLSDRQVAQEKQQLLLAELRGELLDKTRELEELRLQVLTPQRLELLKAQVQQELEAPIRERFSKLQEEAENYRSEYNKLRYDLTFLKSEFDHQKEEHARVLEERRIRHEADVARLERDKEDLAAQLQSGDPARDGKRVEALLREKAQLHQRLKGLEAEVTELRAERNNSGAQAENVQRIQIRQLAESQAVVKALEAEKQSIHMQLDRTESELRLSQEQNTLLTGKLHKAEREINSFNIQNEEMKHTHKLELSNLKLECVRAKGELERDRDALQCQVEDIEVMKSAFERNKELISEKEHEMVRRVQAAREEEIHKMATLQEEKLELENRLSELEQQRALQEAAGSSQKEEWEEHLRAAQLGEESVRKELQNLRQTSKHWKISEITVNIEMEVMTDHITQIICFVNCVYQQNAELNLQIGTLSHSENELLDTNSRLRESLERVREELRSTRTQLERTQQEAERLVEERQVEWLEEKHKLQEREAELLEKYSQAKERLQRAAFAQKKRKTMTELKENKLQDKIQLLEAKIEELEIEASTARKYFRLQKSSYSEEHAQLSKRLKELQRRHNEFHHLLLGNQMTSSTPLAQSLLIPAESIFSNIQEDQHQRELSVLRRRLEELENSQQQQLEELAAPLDRDRERLSSPRDVLPDI
;
A
#
# COMPACT_ATOMS: atom_id res chain seq x y z
N ALA A 1 111.01 -10.92 -115.77
CA ALA A 1 111.52 -11.08 -114.39
C ALA A 1 110.62 -10.26 -113.47
N LEU A 2 109.92 -10.92 -112.53
CA LEU A 2 109.14 -10.41 -111.37
C LEU A 2 108.25 -9.18 -111.63
N PRO A 3 106.90 -9.25 -111.53
CA PRO A 3 106.24 -9.38 -110.22
C PRO A 3 104.79 -9.94 -110.28
N GLN A 4 104.55 -11.23 -110.09
CA GLN A 4 103.17 -11.76 -109.95
C GLN A 4 102.98 -12.72 -108.77
N SER A 5 104.04 -13.27 -108.17
CA SER A 5 103.92 -14.10 -106.95
C SER A 5 103.91 -13.29 -105.64
N CYS A 6 104.45 -12.05 -105.60
CA CYS A 6 104.34 -11.19 -104.40
C CYS A 6 102.96 -10.55 -104.22
N LEU A 7 102.15 -10.40 -105.27
CA LEU A 7 100.81 -9.80 -105.18
C LEU A 7 99.79 -10.78 -104.58
N SER A 8 99.86 -12.06 -104.96
CA SER A 8 98.99 -13.12 -104.42
C SER A 8 99.25 -13.43 -102.94
N ASP A 9 100.52 -13.40 -102.50
CA ASP A 9 100.86 -13.61 -101.09
C ASP A 9 100.46 -12.41 -100.23
N MET A 10 100.61 -11.17 -100.72
CA MET A 10 100.12 -9.98 -100.02
C MET A 10 98.59 -9.95 -99.89
N GLU A 11 97.85 -10.40 -100.90
CA GLU A 11 96.38 -10.48 -100.86
C GLU A 11 95.88 -11.55 -99.89
N LEU A 12 96.51 -12.72 -99.85
CA LEU A 12 96.18 -13.77 -98.88
C LEU A 12 96.52 -13.35 -97.44
N GLN A 13 97.66 -12.70 -97.24
CA GLN A 13 98.08 -12.19 -95.94
C GLN A 13 97.15 -11.06 -95.45
N LYS A 14 96.67 -10.21 -96.36
CA LYS A 14 95.63 -9.21 -96.07
C LYS A 14 94.30 -9.87 -95.70
N MET A 15 93.84 -10.89 -96.43
CA MET A 15 92.60 -11.62 -96.08
C MET A 15 92.71 -12.30 -94.71
N LEU A 16 93.86 -12.86 -94.34
CA LEU A 16 94.08 -13.45 -93.02
C LEU A 16 94.11 -12.41 -91.90
N ILE A 17 94.66 -11.22 -92.16
CA ILE A 17 94.61 -10.09 -91.21
C ILE A 17 93.17 -9.60 -91.05
N ASP A 18 92.44 -9.41 -92.15
CA ASP A 18 91.04 -8.99 -92.13
C ASP A 18 90.16 -10.01 -91.39
N GLU A 19 90.41 -11.31 -91.58
CA GLU A 19 89.65 -12.36 -90.90
C GLU A 19 90.02 -12.50 -89.42
N ARG A 20 91.29 -12.29 -89.05
CA ARG A 20 91.70 -12.15 -87.64
C ARG A 20 91.05 -10.94 -86.98
N MET A 21 91.01 -9.80 -87.69
CA MET A 21 90.33 -8.59 -87.21
C MET A 21 88.82 -8.82 -87.08
N ARG A 22 88.17 -9.54 -88.00
CA ARG A 22 86.77 -9.94 -87.85
C ARG A 22 86.56 -10.87 -86.66
N CYS A 23 87.42 -11.87 -86.48
CA CYS A 23 87.35 -12.77 -85.33
C CYS A 23 87.56 -12.02 -84.01
N GLU A 24 88.51 -11.08 -83.94
CA GLU A 24 88.67 -10.20 -82.78
C GLU A 24 87.44 -9.32 -82.58
N ASN A 25 86.89 -8.70 -83.63
CA ASN A 25 85.67 -7.90 -83.55
C ASN A 25 84.46 -8.72 -83.08
N HIS A 26 84.32 -9.98 -83.51
CA HIS A 26 83.27 -10.86 -83.02
C HIS A 26 83.48 -11.24 -81.55
N LYS A 27 84.73 -11.45 -81.13
CA LYS A 27 85.07 -11.72 -79.74
C LYS A 27 84.81 -10.52 -78.84
N THR A 28 85.18 -9.30 -79.26
CA THR A 28 84.90 -8.07 -78.52
C THR A 28 83.39 -7.79 -78.49
N ASN A 29 82.68 -7.95 -79.61
CA ASN A 29 81.22 -7.80 -79.64
C ASN A 29 80.52 -8.81 -78.72
N TYR A 30 80.96 -10.07 -78.69
CA TYR A 30 80.43 -11.07 -77.77
C TYR A 30 80.71 -10.71 -76.30
N GLN A 31 81.93 -10.23 -76.00
CA GLN A 31 82.28 -9.77 -74.66
C GLN A 31 81.43 -8.56 -74.23
N THR A 32 81.24 -7.58 -75.10
CA THR A 32 80.34 -6.43 -74.84
C THR A 32 78.91 -6.88 -74.61
N LEU A 33 78.38 -7.76 -75.47
CA LEU A 33 77.03 -8.29 -75.33
C LEU A 33 76.85 -9.09 -74.05
N LYS A 34 77.87 -9.86 -73.63
CA LYS A 34 77.86 -10.60 -72.36
C LYS A 34 77.83 -9.64 -71.16
N VAL A 35 78.62 -8.56 -71.20
CA VAL A 35 78.62 -7.53 -70.15
C VAL A 35 77.25 -6.84 -70.08
N GLU A 36 76.70 -6.43 -71.22
CA GLU A 36 75.38 -5.79 -71.27
C GLU A 36 74.25 -6.74 -70.84
N HIS A 37 74.29 -8.03 -71.23
CA HIS A 37 73.34 -9.03 -70.74
C HIS A 37 73.42 -9.19 -69.22
N THR A 38 74.64 -9.26 -68.67
CA THR A 38 74.84 -9.39 -67.22
C THR A 38 74.32 -8.15 -66.50
N ARG A 39 74.60 -6.95 -67.04
CA ARG A 39 74.09 -5.68 -66.53
C ARG A 39 72.56 -5.63 -66.54
N LEU A 40 71.91 -6.01 -67.65
CA LEU A 40 70.44 -6.04 -67.75
C LEU A 40 69.83 -7.08 -66.81
N GLN A 41 70.49 -8.22 -66.63
CA GLN A 41 70.07 -9.25 -65.68
C GLN A 41 70.15 -8.74 -64.23
N ASP A 42 71.22 -8.03 -63.87
CA ASP A 42 71.36 -7.38 -62.57
C ASP A 42 70.31 -6.27 -62.38
N GLU A 43 70.06 -5.45 -63.40
CA GLU A 43 69.02 -4.41 -63.37
C GLU A 43 67.62 -5.03 -63.22
N TYR A 44 67.33 -6.12 -63.93
CA TYR A 44 66.06 -6.87 -63.80
C TYR A 44 65.87 -7.45 -62.40
N THR A 45 66.90 -8.09 -61.85
CA THR A 45 66.82 -8.68 -60.50
C THR A 45 66.68 -7.60 -59.42
N ARG A 46 67.38 -6.46 -59.56
CA ARG A 46 67.18 -5.29 -58.68
C ARG A 46 65.75 -4.76 -58.76
N ALA A 47 65.22 -4.51 -59.96
CA ALA A 47 63.85 -4.05 -60.14
C ALA A 47 62.81 -5.04 -59.57
N GLN A 48 63.05 -6.35 -59.72
CA GLN A 48 62.20 -7.38 -59.14
C GLN A 48 62.25 -7.38 -57.60
N SER A 49 63.43 -7.18 -57.01
CA SER A 49 63.57 -7.06 -55.55
C SER A 49 62.90 -5.81 -55.00
N GLU A 50 63.00 -4.70 -55.72
CA GLU A 50 62.37 -3.43 -55.34
C GLU A 50 60.85 -3.50 -55.45
N LEU A 51 60.31 -4.15 -56.50
CA LEU A 51 58.88 -4.40 -56.61
C LEU A 51 58.36 -5.26 -55.46
N LYS A 52 59.08 -6.31 -55.07
CA LYS A 52 58.71 -7.14 -53.91
C LYS A 52 58.69 -6.32 -52.61
N ARG A 53 59.70 -5.47 -52.39
CA ARG A 53 59.77 -4.56 -51.23
C ARG A 53 58.61 -3.57 -51.23
N LEU A 54 58.30 -2.94 -52.36
CA LEU A 54 57.18 -1.99 -52.45
C LEU A 54 55.83 -2.68 -52.21
N LEU A 55 55.67 -3.94 -52.66
CA LEU A 55 54.47 -4.72 -52.38
C LEU A 55 54.33 -5.06 -50.90
N SER A 56 55.42 -5.46 -50.22
CA SER A 56 55.40 -5.69 -48.77
C SER A 56 55.14 -4.41 -48.00
N ASP A 57 55.78 -3.30 -48.37
CA ASP A 57 55.59 -1.99 -47.72
C ASP A 57 54.14 -1.52 -47.87
N ARG A 58 53.54 -1.71 -49.05
CA ARG A 58 52.12 -1.42 -49.30
C ARG A 58 51.22 -2.29 -48.44
N GLN A 59 51.51 -3.58 -48.30
CA GLN A 59 50.73 -4.50 -47.47
C GLN A 59 50.79 -4.10 -45.99
N VAL A 60 51.99 -3.81 -45.47
CA VAL A 60 52.17 -3.35 -44.08
C VAL A 60 51.44 -2.02 -43.84
N ALA A 61 51.49 -1.09 -44.79
CA ALA A 61 50.76 0.17 -44.69
C ALA A 61 49.23 -0.06 -44.66
N GLN A 62 48.73 -1.00 -45.46
CA GLN A 62 47.32 -1.37 -45.48
C GLN A 62 46.87 -2.03 -44.16
N GLU A 63 47.67 -2.92 -43.60
CA GLU A 63 47.41 -3.55 -42.30
C GLU A 63 47.37 -2.50 -41.17
N LYS A 64 48.30 -1.55 -41.17
CA LYS A 64 48.30 -0.41 -40.22
C LYS A 64 47.05 0.45 -40.34
N GLN A 65 46.62 0.76 -41.56
CA GLN A 65 45.37 1.50 -41.79
C GLN A 65 44.13 0.72 -41.31
N GLN A 66 44.11 -0.60 -41.51
CA GLN A 66 43.01 -1.45 -41.02
C GLN A 66 42.94 -1.50 -39.50
N LEU A 67 44.09 -1.58 -38.82
CA LEU A 67 44.17 -1.52 -37.36
C LEU A 67 43.65 -0.18 -36.83
N LEU A 68 44.12 0.94 -37.38
CA LEU A 68 43.64 2.27 -36.99
C LEU A 68 42.12 2.43 -37.21
N LEU A 69 41.60 1.90 -38.32
CA LEU A 69 40.15 1.90 -38.57
C LEU A 69 39.38 1.05 -37.55
N ALA A 70 39.95 -0.06 -37.08
CA ALA A 70 39.34 -0.89 -36.05
C ALA A 70 39.35 -0.19 -34.69
N GLU A 71 40.45 0.46 -34.32
CA GLU A 71 40.59 1.26 -33.09
C GLU A 71 39.55 2.39 -33.07
N LEU A 72 39.48 3.21 -34.12
CA LEU A 72 38.50 4.31 -34.22
C LEU A 72 37.04 3.83 -34.16
N ARG A 73 36.74 2.65 -34.72
CA ARG A 73 35.40 2.04 -34.61
C ARG A 73 35.11 1.56 -33.18
N GLY A 74 36.11 1.02 -32.49
CA GLY A 74 36.02 0.66 -31.07
C GLY A 74 35.74 1.88 -30.20
N GLU A 75 36.55 2.92 -30.33
CA GLU A 75 36.37 4.18 -29.60
C GLU A 75 35.00 4.80 -29.83
N LEU A 76 34.50 4.80 -31.07
CA LEU A 76 33.17 5.32 -31.39
C LEU A 76 32.04 4.50 -30.75
N LEU A 77 32.20 3.18 -30.67
CA LEU A 77 31.25 2.31 -29.95
C LEU A 77 31.26 2.59 -28.45
N ASP A 78 32.44 2.72 -27.85
CA ASP A 78 32.57 3.01 -26.42
C ASP A 78 32.00 4.40 -26.09
N LYS A 79 32.27 5.41 -26.90
CA LYS A 79 31.64 6.74 -26.76
C LYS A 79 30.13 6.72 -26.93
N THR A 80 29.62 5.85 -27.82
CA THR A 80 28.16 5.68 -27.99
C THR A 80 27.55 5.04 -26.74
N ARG A 81 28.19 4.03 -26.15
CA ARG A 81 27.76 3.41 -24.89
C ARG A 81 27.78 4.40 -23.73
N GLU A 82 28.86 5.16 -23.57
CA GLU A 82 28.96 6.22 -22.56
C GLU A 82 27.82 7.26 -22.71
N LEU A 83 27.50 7.67 -23.95
CA LEU A 83 26.39 8.58 -24.22
C LEU A 83 25.02 7.98 -23.88
N GLU A 84 24.80 6.69 -24.13
CA GLU A 84 23.59 5.98 -23.76
C GLU A 84 23.46 5.85 -22.23
N GLU A 85 24.55 5.53 -21.53
CA GLU A 85 24.60 5.49 -20.06
C GLU A 85 24.31 6.87 -19.45
N LEU A 86 24.92 7.93 -19.98
CA LEU A 86 24.65 9.30 -19.54
C LEU A 86 23.19 9.68 -19.78
N ARG A 87 22.60 9.32 -20.94
CA ARG A 87 21.16 9.54 -21.21
C ARG A 87 20.23 8.85 -20.22
N LEU A 88 20.62 7.70 -19.69
CA LEU A 88 19.86 6.99 -18.65
C LEU A 88 20.01 7.64 -17.27
N GLN A 89 21.16 8.27 -16.99
CA GLN A 89 21.40 8.99 -15.73
C GLN A 89 20.76 10.38 -15.69
N VAL A 90 20.65 11.07 -16.83
CA VAL A 90 19.99 12.38 -16.88
C VAL A 90 18.51 12.23 -16.51
N LEU A 91 18.05 13.07 -15.59
CA LEU A 91 16.67 13.12 -15.15
C LEU A 91 15.75 13.35 -16.36
N THR A 92 14.99 12.32 -16.73
CA THR A 92 14.08 12.39 -17.87
C THR A 92 12.90 13.28 -17.54
N PRO A 93 12.33 13.99 -18.54
CA PRO A 93 11.14 14.82 -18.34
C PRO A 93 9.98 14.05 -17.70
N GLN A 94 9.77 12.79 -18.08
CA GLN A 94 8.73 11.94 -17.50
C GLN A 94 8.99 11.67 -16.02
N ARG A 95 10.25 11.38 -15.64
CA ARG A 95 10.61 11.14 -14.24
C ARG A 95 10.51 12.41 -13.41
N LEU A 96 10.83 13.57 -13.99
CA LEU A 96 10.63 14.88 -13.37
C LEU A 96 9.14 15.19 -13.16
N GLU A 97 8.28 14.90 -14.12
CA GLU A 97 6.82 15.06 -13.96
C GLU A 97 6.26 14.14 -12.88
N LEU A 98 6.75 12.90 -12.81
CA LEU A 98 6.35 11.94 -11.79
C LEU A 98 6.82 12.39 -10.40
N LEU A 99 8.04 12.93 -10.29
CA LEU A 99 8.56 13.51 -9.05
C LEU A 99 7.76 14.75 -8.64
N LYS A 100 7.40 15.62 -9.60
CA LYS A 100 6.52 16.78 -9.34
C LYS A 100 5.16 16.32 -8.83
N ALA A 101 4.55 15.31 -9.47
CA ALA A 101 3.27 14.76 -9.04
C ALA A 101 3.36 14.12 -7.65
N GLN A 102 4.44 13.40 -7.34
CA GLN A 102 4.70 12.86 -6.00
C GLN A 102 4.85 13.96 -4.96
N VAL A 103 5.67 14.99 -5.22
CA VAL A 103 5.81 16.13 -4.32
C VAL A 103 4.47 16.85 -4.12
N GLN A 104 3.68 16.98 -5.18
CA GLN A 104 2.35 17.58 -5.13
C GLN A 104 1.37 16.74 -4.29
N GLN A 105 1.46 15.42 -4.39
CA GLN A 105 0.65 14.50 -3.60
C GLN A 105 1.08 14.44 -2.13
N GLU A 106 2.39 14.41 -1.85
CA GLU A 106 2.94 14.26 -0.50
C GLU A 106 2.86 15.57 0.30
N LEU A 107 3.05 16.72 -0.33
CA LEU A 107 3.08 18.00 0.37
C LEU A 107 1.77 18.76 0.27
N GLU A 108 1.19 18.89 -0.93
CA GLU A 108 0.01 19.75 -1.09
C GLU A 108 -1.29 19.05 -0.70
N ALA A 109 -1.42 17.73 -0.91
CA ALA A 109 -2.66 17.03 -0.58
C ALA A 109 -2.98 17.04 0.93
N PRO A 110 -2.03 16.76 1.85
CA PRO A 110 -2.31 16.84 3.28
C PRO A 110 -2.64 18.25 3.75
N ILE A 111 -2.00 19.26 3.15
CA ILE A 111 -2.28 20.66 3.44
C ILE A 111 -3.70 21.01 2.98
N ARG A 112 -4.08 20.62 1.75
CA ARG A 112 -5.46 20.82 1.23
C ARG A 112 -6.50 20.13 2.11
N GLU A 113 -6.25 18.89 2.53
CA GLU A 113 -7.16 18.15 3.39
C GLU A 113 -7.30 18.81 4.77
N ARG A 114 -6.19 19.29 5.36
CA ARG A 114 -6.20 20.04 6.62
C ARG A 114 -7.00 21.33 6.50
N PHE A 115 -6.85 22.07 5.39
CA PHE A 115 -7.65 23.28 5.14
C PHE A 115 -9.13 22.95 4.96
N SER A 116 -9.48 21.87 4.25
CA SER A 116 -10.87 21.42 4.10
C SER A 116 -11.49 21.10 5.46
N LYS A 117 -10.79 20.35 6.31
CA LYS A 117 -11.26 20.02 7.67
C LYS A 117 -11.46 21.27 8.53
N LEU A 118 -10.51 22.20 8.53
CA LEU A 118 -10.63 23.47 9.24
C LEU A 118 -11.80 24.32 8.72
N GLN A 119 -12.06 24.27 7.41
CA GLN A 119 -13.18 24.99 6.82
C GLN A 119 -14.52 24.36 7.19
N GLU A 120 -14.63 23.04 7.16
CA GLU A 120 -15.81 22.28 7.64
C GLU A 120 -16.07 22.54 9.13
N GLU A 121 -15.04 22.52 9.97
CA GLU A 121 -15.15 22.87 11.39
C GLU A 121 -15.67 24.31 11.57
N ALA A 122 -15.13 25.28 10.81
CA ALA A 122 -15.61 26.66 10.86
C ALA A 122 -17.05 26.82 10.38
N GLU A 123 -17.48 26.06 9.38
CA GLU A 123 -18.86 26.02 8.88
C GLU A 123 -19.80 25.36 9.90
N ASN A 124 -19.36 24.29 10.56
CA ASN A 124 -20.07 23.66 11.66
C ASN A 124 -20.27 24.65 12.82
N TYR A 125 -19.21 25.32 13.28
CA TYR A 125 -19.33 26.34 14.34
C TYR A 125 -20.25 27.50 13.94
N ARG A 126 -20.22 27.95 12.68
CA ARG A 126 -21.17 28.97 12.18
C ARG A 126 -22.61 28.45 12.22
N SER A 127 -22.85 27.20 11.87
CA SER A 127 -24.18 26.60 11.89
C SER A 127 -24.72 26.47 13.32
N GLU A 128 -23.88 26.03 14.26
CA GLU A 128 -24.21 25.91 15.68
C GLU A 128 -24.46 27.27 16.30
N TYR A 129 -23.61 28.25 16.02
CA TYR A 129 -23.82 29.64 16.45
C TYR A 129 -25.14 30.20 15.93
N ASN A 130 -25.46 29.98 14.65
CA ASN A 130 -26.72 30.43 14.07
C ASN A 130 -27.90 29.75 14.75
N LYS A 131 -27.85 28.44 14.98
CA LYS A 131 -28.88 27.69 15.70
C LYS A 131 -29.07 28.23 17.11
N LEU A 132 -27.99 28.41 17.86
CA LEU A 132 -28.02 28.94 19.22
C LEU A 132 -28.57 30.38 19.27
N ARG A 133 -28.25 31.19 18.26
CA ARG A 133 -28.81 32.55 18.12
C ARG A 133 -30.32 32.52 17.86
N TYR A 134 -30.79 31.59 17.03
CA TYR A 134 -32.23 31.41 16.79
C TYR A 134 -32.93 30.94 18.07
N ASP A 135 -32.38 29.94 18.75
CA ASP A 135 -32.92 29.43 20.02
C ASP A 135 -32.95 30.53 21.09
N LEU A 136 -31.90 31.34 21.22
CA LEU A 136 -31.88 32.49 22.13
C LEU A 136 -32.98 33.51 21.81
N THR A 137 -33.20 33.80 20.53
CA THR A 137 -34.24 34.76 20.11
C THR A 137 -35.62 34.20 20.41
N PHE A 138 -35.83 32.92 20.12
CA PHE A 138 -37.09 32.22 20.38
C PHE A 138 -37.39 32.14 21.89
N LEU A 139 -36.42 31.74 22.72
CA LEU A 139 -36.58 31.70 24.17
C LEU A 139 -36.85 33.10 24.75
N LYS A 140 -36.21 34.14 24.20
CA LYS A 140 -36.46 35.51 24.64
C LYS A 140 -37.89 35.95 24.30
N SER A 141 -38.39 35.66 23.10
CA SER A 141 -39.78 35.96 22.73
C SER A 141 -40.80 35.17 23.57
N GLU A 142 -40.53 33.90 23.86
CA GLU A 142 -41.38 33.08 24.74
C GLU A 142 -41.41 33.65 26.17
N PHE A 143 -40.25 34.06 26.69
CA PHE A 143 -40.15 34.69 28.00
C PHE A 143 -40.92 36.01 28.06
N ASP A 144 -40.77 36.88 27.06
CA ASP A 144 -41.47 38.15 26.98
C ASP A 144 -42.99 37.94 26.86
N HIS A 145 -43.43 36.96 26.05
CA HIS A 145 -44.83 36.57 25.93
C HIS A 145 -45.42 36.08 27.27
N GLN A 146 -44.73 35.17 27.97
CA GLN A 146 -45.17 34.69 29.27
C GLN A 146 -45.26 35.82 30.30
N LYS A 147 -44.31 36.75 30.28
CA LYS A 147 -44.31 37.93 31.15
C LYS A 147 -45.52 38.84 30.86
N GLU A 148 -45.83 39.09 29.60
CA GLU A 148 -47.00 39.87 29.19
C GLU A 148 -48.31 39.19 29.56
N GLU A 149 -48.44 37.89 29.33
CA GLU A 149 -49.62 37.11 29.72
C GLU A 149 -49.84 37.12 31.24
N HIS A 150 -48.77 36.95 32.02
CA HIS A 150 -48.86 37.10 33.48
C HIS A 150 -49.31 38.49 33.91
N ALA A 151 -48.81 39.55 33.26
CA ALA A 151 -49.23 40.92 33.53
C ALA A 151 -50.71 41.14 33.19
N ARG A 152 -51.18 40.63 32.03
CA ARG A 152 -52.59 40.68 31.63
C ARG A 152 -53.50 39.97 32.62
N VAL A 153 -53.16 38.74 33.02
CA VAL A 153 -53.96 37.96 33.99
C VAL A 153 -54.06 38.66 35.34
N LEU A 154 -52.97 39.30 35.80
CA LEU A 154 -52.99 40.09 37.04
C LEU A 154 -53.89 41.32 36.91
N GLU A 155 -53.80 42.05 35.81
CA GLU A 155 -54.62 43.23 35.55
C GLU A 155 -56.11 42.88 35.40
N GLU A 156 -56.43 41.80 34.68
CA GLU A 156 -57.80 41.29 34.60
C GLU A 156 -58.36 40.94 35.99
N ARG A 157 -57.55 40.29 36.85
CA ARG A 157 -57.97 40.01 38.22
C ARG A 157 -58.19 41.29 39.00
N ARG A 158 -57.30 42.28 38.88
CA ARG A 158 -57.46 43.59 39.53
C ARG A 158 -58.78 44.25 39.13
N ILE A 159 -59.05 44.35 37.83
CA ILE A 159 -60.29 44.94 37.29
C ILE A 159 -61.53 44.19 37.80
N ARG A 160 -61.52 42.85 37.80
CA ARG A 160 -62.65 42.05 38.33
C ARG A 160 -62.90 42.36 39.81
N HIS A 161 -61.85 42.43 40.63
CA HIS A 161 -62.00 42.74 42.06
C HIS A 161 -62.48 44.17 42.28
N GLU A 162 -61.99 45.14 41.51
CA GLU A 162 -62.46 46.53 41.57
C GLU A 162 -63.93 46.66 41.17
N ALA A 163 -64.35 45.95 40.12
CA ALA A 163 -65.75 45.90 39.72
C ALA A 163 -66.65 45.24 40.79
N ASP A 164 -66.16 44.19 41.46
CA ASP A 164 -66.87 43.55 42.58
C ASP A 164 -67.00 44.49 43.78
N VAL A 165 -65.93 45.19 44.15
CA VAL A 165 -65.95 46.20 45.24
C VAL A 165 -66.94 47.32 44.89
N ALA A 166 -66.85 47.89 43.70
CA ALA A 166 -67.76 48.96 43.26
C ALA A 166 -69.22 48.51 43.20
N ARG A 167 -69.49 47.23 42.87
CA ARG A 167 -70.84 46.67 42.95
C ARG A 167 -71.31 46.57 44.40
N LEU A 168 -70.49 46.03 45.30
CA LEU A 168 -70.83 45.88 46.71
C LEU A 168 -71.02 47.23 47.42
N GLU A 169 -70.26 48.25 47.03
CA GLU A 169 -70.44 49.62 47.51
C GLU A 169 -71.79 50.20 47.05
N ARG A 170 -72.15 50.01 45.78
CA ARG A 170 -73.48 50.37 45.27
C ARG A 170 -74.61 49.63 45.98
N ASP A 171 -74.49 48.31 46.15
CA ASP A 171 -75.50 47.51 46.85
C ASP A 171 -75.68 47.99 48.31
N LYS A 172 -74.58 48.39 48.97
CA LYS A 172 -74.62 48.97 50.31
C LYS A 172 -75.32 50.34 50.34
N GLU A 173 -75.04 51.20 49.37
CA GLU A 173 -75.69 52.51 49.22
C GLU A 173 -77.19 52.36 48.90
N ASP A 174 -77.54 51.44 48.01
CA ASP A 174 -78.93 51.14 47.64
C ASP A 174 -79.71 50.57 48.81
N LEU A 175 -79.13 49.65 49.59
CA LEU A 175 -79.75 49.14 50.82
C LEU A 175 -79.92 50.25 51.88
N ALA A 176 -78.96 51.15 52.00
CA ALA A 176 -79.07 52.31 52.89
C ALA A 176 -80.18 53.28 52.44
N ALA A 177 -80.30 53.53 51.13
CA ALA A 177 -81.35 54.37 50.56
C ALA A 177 -82.74 53.72 50.65
N GLN A 178 -82.83 52.40 50.50
CA GLN A 178 -84.07 51.63 50.64
C GLN A 178 -84.59 51.61 52.09
N LEU A 179 -83.71 51.57 53.08
CA LEU A 179 -84.07 51.68 54.50
C LEU A 179 -84.58 53.09 54.88
N GLN A 180 -84.17 54.14 54.16
CA GLN A 180 -84.55 55.53 54.44
C GLN A 180 -85.84 55.99 53.72
N SER A 181 -86.32 55.26 52.72
CA SER A 181 -87.42 55.71 51.84
C SER A 181 -88.70 54.86 52.01
N GLY A 182 -89.38 55.06 53.14
CA GLY A 182 -90.74 54.57 53.36
C GLY A 182 -91.79 55.57 52.86
N ASP A 183 -92.21 55.45 51.59
CA ASP A 183 -93.30 56.27 51.01
C ASP A 183 -94.26 55.41 50.14
N PRO A 184 -95.58 55.37 50.42
CA PRO A 184 -96.58 54.58 49.67
C PRO A 184 -96.89 55.09 48.25
N ALA A 185 -96.42 56.27 47.83
CA ALA A 185 -96.52 56.72 46.44
C ALA A 185 -95.54 55.98 45.48
N ARG A 186 -94.67 55.13 46.04
CA ARG A 186 -93.71 54.32 45.27
C ARG A 186 -94.39 53.33 44.34
N ASP A 187 -95.52 52.72 44.70
CA ASP A 187 -96.02 51.57 43.92
C ASP A 187 -96.47 51.92 42.49
N GLY A 188 -97.02 53.11 42.24
CA GLY A 188 -97.38 53.54 40.88
C GLY A 188 -96.16 53.88 40.01
N LYS A 189 -95.22 54.67 40.54
CA LYS A 189 -93.95 54.98 39.86
C LYS A 189 -93.06 53.73 39.72
N ARG A 190 -93.16 52.79 40.66
CA ARG A 190 -92.49 51.48 40.65
C ARG A 190 -93.05 50.62 39.53
N VAL A 191 -94.36 50.56 39.33
CA VAL A 191 -94.94 49.81 38.20
C VAL A 191 -94.51 50.41 36.85
N GLU A 192 -94.52 51.73 36.68
CA GLU A 192 -94.02 52.33 35.43
C GLU A 192 -92.50 52.16 35.25
N ALA A 193 -91.71 52.24 36.32
CA ALA A 193 -90.28 51.97 36.29
C ALA A 193 -90.03 50.50 35.92
N LEU A 194 -90.76 49.55 36.52
CA LEU A 194 -90.69 48.13 36.22
C LEU A 194 -91.10 47.81 34.77
N LEU A 195 -92.04 48.56 34.17
CA LEU A 195 -92.40 48.40 32.76
C LEU A 195 -91.30 48.94 31.81
N ARG A 196 -90.66 50.06 32.14
CA ARG A 196 -89.50 50.57 31.39
C ARG A 196 -88.30 49.63 31.53
N GLU A 197 -88.03 49.15 32.75
CA GLU A 197 -87.02 48.12 33.02
C GLU A 197 -87.33 46.83 32.27
N LYS A 198 -88.58 46.36 32.25
CA LYS A 198 -88.97 45.17 31.48
C LYS A 198 -88.65 45.32 30.00
N ALA A 199 -88.89 46.49 29.40
CA ALA A 199 -88.56 46.76 28.00
C ALA A 199 -87.04 46.83 27.77
N GLN A 200 -86.30 47.50 28.65
CA GLN A 200 -84.84 47.56 28.60
C GLN A 200 -84.20 46.18 28.80
N LEU A 201 -84.72 45.37 29.72
CA LEU A 201 -84.30 43.99 29.95
C LEU A 201 -84.62 43.12 28.74
N HIS A 202 -85.79 43.27 28.09
CA HIS A 202 -86.07 42.56 26.84
C HIS A 202 -85.09 42.93 25.72
N GLN A 203 -84.74 44.21 25.57
CA GLN A 203 -83.76 44.63 24.58
C GLN A 203 -82.35 44.12 24.91
N ARG A 204 -81.98 44.13 26.19
CA ARG A 204 -80.71 43.56 26.66
C ARG A 204 -80.65 42.05 26.47
N LEU A 205 -81.77 41.35 26.69
CA LEU A 205 -81.88 39.91 26.48
C LEU A 205 -81.73 39.57 25.00
N LYS A 206 -82.32 40.34 24.08
CA LYS A 206 -82.06 40.21 22.63
C LYS A 206 -80.60 40.47 22.26
N GLY A 207 -79.96 41.47 22.88
CA GLY A 207 -78.54 41.75 22.68
C GLY A 207 -77.65 40.59 23.16
N LEU A 208 -77.95 40.03 24.33
CA LEU A 208 -77.27 38.86 24.88
C LEU A 208 -77.52 37.60 24.05
N GLU A 209 -78.72 37.42 23.50
CA GLU A 209 -79.01 36.32 22.57
C GLU A 209 -78.16 36.42 21.30
N ALA A 210 -78.01 37.62 20.73
CA ALA A 210 -77.14 37.86 19.58
C ALA A 210 -75.67 37.58 19.93
N GLU A 211 -75.18 38.07 21.07
CA GLU A 211 -73.83 37.80 21.58
C GLU A 211 -73.60 36.29 21.77
N VAL A 212 -74.57 35.56 22.33
CA VAL A 212 -74.50 34.09 22.45
C VAL A 212 -74.42 33.42 21.08
N THR A 213 -75.13 33.92 20.06
CA THR A 213 -75.01 33.37 18.70
C THR A 213 -73.66 33.67 18.06
N GLU A 214 -73.11 34.86 18.28
CA GLU A 214 -71.78 35.26 17.80
C GLU A 214 -70.69 34.43 18.49
N LEU A 215 -70.71 34.30 19.82
CA LEU A 215 -69.78 33.47 20.58
C LEU A 215 -69.84 32.00 20.16
N ARG A 216 -71.03 31.48 19.84
CA ARG A 216 -71.17 30.11 19.28
C ARG A 216 -70.54 30.00 17.90
N ALA A 217 -70.70 31.01 17.04
CA ALA A 217 -70.06 31.04 15.73
C ALA A 217 -68.52 31.11 15.85
N GLU A 218 -68.00 31.95 16.75
CA GLU A 218 -66.57 32.05 17.05
C GLU A 218 -66.02 30.74 17.63
N ARG A 219 -66.75 30.10 18.56
CA ARG A 219 -66.38 28.78 19.09
C ARG A 219 -66.32 27.72 18.00
N ASN A 220 -67.27 27.71 17.08
CA ASN A 220 -67.27 26.77 15.97
C ASN A 220 -66.14 27.06 14.97
N ASN A 221 -65.84 28.33 14.70
CA ASN A 221 -64.74 28.72 13.82
C ASN A 221 -63.37 28.36 14.41
N SER A 222 -63.15 28.64 15.70
CA SER A 222 -61.94 28.23 16.43
C SER A 222 -61.81 26.72 16.53
N GLY A 223 -62.92 25.99 16.73
CA GLY A 223 -62.94 24.52 16.65
C GLY A 223 -62.51 24.00 15.27
N ALA A 224 -63.07 24.56 14.19
CA ALA A 224 -62.69 24.21 12.83
C ALA A 224 -61.21 24.55 12.52
N GLN A 225 -60.70 25.66 13.05
CA GLN A 225 -59.30 26.05 12.92
C GLN A 225 -58.38 25.08 13.66
N ALA A 226 -58.74 24.67 14.88
CA ALA A 226 -57.99 23.68 15.67
C ALA A 226 -57.95 22.32 14.96
N GLU A 227 -59.09 21.85 14.43
CA GLU A 227 -59.13 20.61 13.63
C GLU A 227 -58.24 20.70 12.37
N ASN A 228 -58.26 21.84 11.67
CA ASN A 228 -57.45 22.01 10.46
C ASN A 228 -55.94 21.98 10.79
N VAL A 229 -55.53 22.66 11.87
CA VAL A 229 -54.14 22.62 12.36
C VAL A 229 -53.74 21.19 12.74
N GLN A 230 -54.61 20.47 13.46
CA GLN A 230 -54.35 19.09 13.85
C GLN A 230 -54.21 18.18 12.62
N ARG A 231 -55.06 18.33 11.59
CA ARG A 231 -54.95 17.57 10.34
C ARG A 231 -53.63 17.85 9.61
N ILE A 232 -53.18 19.10 9.58
CA ILE A 232 -51.88 19.48 8.99
C ILE A 232 -50.73 18.84 9.76
N GLN A 233 -50.75 18.90 11.10
CA GLN A 233 -49.72 18.29 11.94
C GLN A 233 -49.66 16.77 11.76
N ILE A 234 -50.81 16.09 11.72
CA ILE A 234 -50.87 14.64 11.46
C ILE A 234 -50.27 14.31 10.09
N ARG A 235 -50.59 15.10 9.05
CA ARG A 235 -50.00 14.91 7.71
C ARG A 235 -48.48 15.10 7.72
N GLN A 236 -47.97 16.15 8.35
CA GLN A 236 -46.53 16.41 8.47
C GLN A 236 -45.81 15.31 9.27
N LEU A 237 -46.43 14.80 10.33
CA LEU A 237 -45.95 13.63 11.08
C LEU A 237 -45.87 12.39 10.19
N ALA A 238 -46.90 12.13 9.37
CA ALA A 238 -46.89 11.01 8.45
C ALA A 238 -45.81 11.15 7.35
N GLU A 239 -45.64 12.36 6.79
CA GLU A 239 -44.61 12.68 5.80
C GLU A 239 -43.21 12.51 6.37
N SER A 240 -42.93 13.08 7.55
CA SER A 240 -41.63 12.92 8.22
C SER A 240 -41.35 11.46 8.58
N GLN A 241 -42.36 10.70 9.03
CA GLN A 241 -42.22 9.28 9.30
C GLN A 241 -41.92 8.47 8.02
N ALA A 242 -42.49 8.85 6.88
CA ALA A 242 -42.17 8.22 5.59
C ALA A 242 -40.72 8.51 5.15
N VAL A 243 -40.25 9.75 5.34
CA VAL A 243 -38.85 10.12 5.07
C VAL A 243 -37.88 9.34 5.95
N VAL A 244 -38.17 9.21 7.25
CA VAL A 244 -37.33 8.41 8.16
C VAL A 244 -37.22 6.96 7.68
N LYS A 245 -38.33 6.32 7.30
CA LYS A 245 -38.32 4.95 6.77
C LYS A 245 -37.53 4.82 5.47
N ALA A 246 -37.59 5.83 4.58
CA ALA A 246 -36.81 5.85 3.35
C ALA A 246 -35.31 5.94 3.65
N LEU A 247 -34.91 6.85 4.56
CA LEU A 247 -33.52 7.00 4.99
C LEU A 247 -32.99 5.74 5.71
N GLU A 248 -33.83 5.06 6.50
CA GLU A 248 -33.47 3.78 7.12
C GLU A 248 -33.21 2.69 6.08
N ALA A 249 -34.01 2.62 5.01
CA ALA A 249 -33.81 1.69 3.91
C ALA A 249 -32.53 2.02 3.11
N GLU A 250 -32.25 3.31 2.85
CA GLU A 250 -31.01 3.74 2.21
C GLU A 250 -29.78 3.40 3.06
N LYS A 251 -29.85 3.63 4.38
CA LYS A 251 -28.80 3.24 5.33
C LYS A 251 -28.51 1.75 5.25
N GLN A 252 -29.55 0.90 5.24
CA GLN A 252 -29.39 -0.55 5.13
C GLN A 252 -28.77 -0.95 3.78
N SER A 253 -29.17 -0.30 2.69
CA SER A 253 -28.60 -0.53 1.36
C SER A 253 -27.11 -0.20 1.30
N ILE A 254 -26.72 0.96 1.84
CA ILE A 254 -25.31 1.38 1.90
C ILE A 254 -24.49 0.43 2.77
N HIS A 255 -25.05 -0.03 3.90
CA HIS A 255 -24.39 -1.01 4.75
C HIS A 255 -24.12 -2.33 4.01
N MET A 256 -25.10 -2.84 3.25
CA MET A 256 -24.90 -4.02 2.41
C MET A 256 -23.86 -3.81 1.30
N GLN A 257 -23.75 -2.59 0.76
CA GLN A 257 -22.71 -2.26 -0.22
C GLN A 257 -21.32 -2.23 0.43
N LEU A 258 -21.21 -1.67 1.64
CA LEU A 258 -19.98 -1.66 2.43
C LEU A 258 -19.52 -3.10 2.72
N ASP A 259 -20.41 -3.97 3.20
CA ASP A 259 -20.05 -5.37 3.50
C ASP A 259 -19.53 -6.12 2.26
N ARG A 260 -20.10 -5.82 1.08
CA ARG A 260 -19.63 -6.40 -0.19
C ARG A 260 -18.25 -5.91 -0.56
N THR A 261 -18.00 -4.60 -0.51
CA THR A 261 -16.69 -4.04 -0.87
C THR A 261 -15.60 -4.44 0.13
N GLU A 262 -15.94 -4.54 1.43
CA GLU A 262 -15.04 -5.09 2.44
C GLU A 262 -14.69 -6.56 2.17
N SER A 263 -15.67 -7.37 1.75
CA SER A 263 -15.44 -8.78 1.38
C SER A 263 -14.55 -8.92 0.14
N GLU A 264 -14.78 -8.09 -0.89
CA GLU A 264 -13.94 -8.02 -2.08
C GLU A 264 -12.50 -7.58 -1.75
N LEU A 265 -12.36 -6.60 -0.86
CA LEU A 265 -11.05 -6.15 -0.38
C LEU A 265 -10.31 -7.28 0.35
N ARG A 266 -10.98 -8.02 1.24
CA ARG A 266 -10.38 -9.18 1.93
C ARG A 266 -9.91 -10.24 0.93
N LEU A 267 -10.74 -10.61 -0.05
CA LEU A 267 -10.37 -11.57 -1.08
C LEU A 267 -9.16 -11.09 -1.90
N SER A 268 -9.10 -9.80 -2.24
CA SER A 268 -7.96 -9.20 -2.93
C SER A 268 -6.68 -9.23 -2.09
N GLN A 269 -6.78 -8.95 -0.79
CA GLN A 269 -5.66 -9.08 0.14
C GLN A 269 -5.16 -10.53 0.23
N GLU A 270 -6.06 -11.51 0.36
CA GLU A 270 -5.70 -12.93 0.34
C GLU A 270 -5.01 -13.33 -0.97
N GLN A 271 -5.53 -12.91 -2.12
CA GLN A 271 -4.90 -13.15 -3.42
C GLN A 271 -3.50 -12.52 -3.51
N ASN A 272 -3.34 -11.28 -3.03
CA ASN A 272 -2.03 -10.63 -2.98
C ASN A 272 -1.04 -11.41 -2.11
N THR A 273 -1.44 -11.86 -0.92
CA THR A 273 -0.56 -12.68 -0.06
C THR A 273 -0.13 -13.98 -0.76
N LEU A 274 -1.02 -14.63 -1.51
CA LEU A 274 -0.71 -15.82 -2.29
C LEU A 274 0.28 -15.52 -3.42
N LEU A 275 0.06 -14.44 -4.18
CA LEU A 275 0.95 -14.02 -5.27
C LEU A 275 2.33 -13.62 -4.75
N THR A 276 2.40 -12.87 -3.66
CA THR A 276 3.66 -12.55 -2.96
C THR A 276 4.37 -13.82 -2.50
N GLY A 277 3.64 -14.81 -1.98
CA GLY A 277 4.21 -16.11 -1.63
C GLY A 277 4.78 -16.88 -2.83
N LYS A 278 4.12 -16.81 -4.00
CA LYS A 278 4.63 -17.39 -5.26
C LYS A 278 5.86 -16.64 -5.76
N LEU A 279 5.87 -15.31 -5.68
CA LEU A 279 7.02 -14.48 -6.04
C LEU A 279 8.26 -14.84 -5.22
N HIS A 280 8.15 -14.86 -3.89
CA HIS A 280 9.27 -15.25 -3.02
C HIS A 280 9.76 -16.69 -3.25
N LYS A 281 8.91 -17.61 -3.74
CA LYS A 281 9.34 -18.96 -4.14
C LYS A 281 10.17 -18.89 -5.42
N ALA A 282 9.67 -18.20 -6.45
CA ALA A 282 10.39 -18.02 -7.71
C ALA A 282 11.73 -17.29 -7.52
N GLU A 283 11.79 -16.25 -6.67
CA GLU A 283 13.03 -15.55 -6.35
C GLU A 283 14.06 -16.48 -5.70
N ARG A 284 13.63 -17.38 -4.80
CA ARG A 284 14.51 -18.38 -4.19
C ARG A 284 15.03 -19.39 -5.23
N GLU A 285 14.18 -19.81 -6.17
CA GLU A 285 14.59 -20.69 -7.27
C GLU A 285 15.60 -19.99 -8.20
N ILE A 286 15.37 -18.72 -8.57
CA ILE A 286 16.31 -17.91 -9.36
C ILE A 286 17.66 -17.81 -8.64
N ASN A 287 17.66 -17.50 -7.35
CA ASN A 287 18.90 -17.43 -6.56
C ASN A 287 19.63 -18.78 -6.52
N SER A 288 18.89 -19.88 -6.36
CA SER A 288 19.47 -21.23 -6.42
C SER A 288 20.10 -21.53 -7.78
N PHE A 289 19.41 -21.22 -8.88
CA PHE A 289 19.95 -21.41 -10.23
C PHE A 289 21.14 -20.48 -10.51
N ASN A 290 21.14 -19.27 -9.96
CA ASN A 290 22.26 -18.35 -10.10
C ASN A 290 23.51 -18.87 -9.39
N ILE A 291 23.37 -19.39 -8.15
CA ILE A 291 24.47 -20.05 -7.44
C ILE A 291 25.00 -21.24 -8.25
N GLN A 292 24.12 -22.11 -8.74
CA GLN A 292 24.51 -23.24 -9.59
C GLN A 292 25.24 -22.79 -10.87
N ASN A 293 24.78 -21.71 -11.51
CA ASN A 293 25.42 -21.18 -12.70
C ASN A 293 26.83 -20.66 -12.39
N GLU A 294 27.02 -19.93 -11.29
CA GLU A 294 28.34 -19.45 -10.87
C GLU A 294 29.28 -20.61 -10.48
N GLU A 295 28.77 -21.65 -9.82
CA GLU A 295 29.53 -22.89 -9.55
C GLU A 295 29.95 -23.58 -10.85
N MET A 296 29.04 -23.71 -11.82
CA MET A 296 29.32 -24.28 -13.14
C MET A 296 30.33 -23.44 -13.94
N LYS A 297 30.24 -22.11 -13.88
CA LYS A 297 31.23 -21.22 -14.51
C LYS A 297 32.60 -21.39 -13.87
N HIS A 298 32.68 -21.46 -12.55
CA HIS A 298 33.93 -21.65 -11.83
C HIS A 298 34.57 -23.00 -12.14
N THR A 299 33.80 -24.08 -12.09
CA THR A 299 34.27 -25.43 -12.46
C THR A 299 34.76 -25.48 -13.91
N HIS A 300 34.00 -24.94 -14.86
CA HIS A 300 34.43 -24.86 -16.26
C HIS A 300 35.73 -24.05 -16.43
N LYS A 301 35.90 -22.93 -15.71
CA LYS A 301 37.14 -22.14 -15.74
C LYS A 301 38.34 -22.93 -15.21
N LEU A 302 38.14 -23.74 -14.16
CA LEU A 302 39.17 -24.64 -13.63
C LEU A 302 39.52 -25.73 -14.65
N GLU A 303 38.52 -26.38 -15.26
CA GLU A 303 38.72 -27.39 -16.30
C GLU A 303 39.49 -26.83 -17.50
N LEU A 304 39.11 -25.65 -18.00
CA LEU A 304 39.84 -24.97 -19.07
C LEU A 304 41.29 -24.67 -18.69
N SER A 305 41.55 -24.29 -17.44
CA SER A 305 42.90 -24.03 -16.95
C SER A 305 43.72 -25.33 -16.86
N ASN A 306 43.11 -26.41 -16.38
CA ASN A 306 43.72 -27.74 -16.34
C ASN A 306 44.04 -28.27 -17.73
N LEU A 307 43.10 -28.18 -18.68
CA LEU A 307 43.33 -28.58 -20.07
C LEU A 307 44.44 -27.76 -20.72
N LYS A 308 44.51 -26.45 -20.47
CA LYS A 308 45.63 -25.61 -20.93
C LYS A 308 46.97 -26.09 -20.38
N LEU A 309 47.03 -26.41 -19.08
CA LEU A 309 48.24 -26.93 -18.44
C LEU A 309 48.63 -28.30 -19.01
N GLU A 310 47.67 -29.19 -19.25
CA GLU A 310 47.89 -30.49 -19.89
C GLU A 310 48.40 -30.33 -21.33
N CYS A 311 47.80 -29.45 -22.13
CA CYS A 311 48.28 -29.12 -23.48
C CYS A 311 49.72 -28.59 -23.47
N VAL A 312 50.06 -27.70 -22.55
CA VAL A 312 51.43 -27.19 -22.39
C VAL A 312 52.39 -28.31 -21.99
N ARG A 313 51.98 -29.19 -21.06
CA ARG A 313 52.79 -30.35 -20.63
C ARG A 313 53.04 -31.31 -21.79
N ALA A 314 51.99 -31.68 -22.52
CA ALA A 314 52.07 -32.56 -23.68
C ALA A 314 52.93 -31.95 -24.79
N LYS A 315 52.81 -30.63 -25.04
CA LYS A 315 53.70 -29.93 -25.99
C LYS A 315 55.16 -30.01 -25.55
N GLY A 316 55.44 -29.79 -24.27
CA GLY A 316 56.80 -29.92 -23.72
C GLY A 316 57.35 -31.35 -23.78
N GLU A 317 56.49 -32.37 -23.67
CA GLU A 317 56.85 -33.78 -23.89
C GLU A 317 57.22 -34.03 -25.36
N LEU A 318 56.39 -33.57 -26.30
CA LEU A 318 56.68 -33.69 -27.73
C LEU A 318 57.95 -32.93 -28.15
N GLU A 319 58.23 -31.77 -27.56
CA GLU A 319 59.47 -31.02 -27.80
C GLU A 319 60.69 -31.82 -27.29
N ARG A 320 60.61 -32.43 -26.11
CA ARG A 320 61.66 -33.31 -25.58
C ARG A 320 61.87 -34.55 -26.45
N ASP A 321 60.79 -35.19 -26.91
CA ASP A 321 60.86 -36.34 -27.80
C ASP A 321 61.47 -35.97 -29.17
N ARG A 322 61.08 -34.81 -29.72
CA ARG A 322 61.69 -34.26 -30.94
C ARG A 322 63.19 -34.05 -30.75
N ASP A 323 63.61 -33.42 -29.65
CA ASP A 323 65.01 -33.15 -29.38
C ASP A 323 65.80 -34.46 -29.17
N ALA A 324 65.21 -35.44 -28.49
CA ALA A 324 65.81 -36.77 -28.34
C ALA A 324 65.96 -37.49 -29.69
N LEU A 325 64.95 -37.43 -30.56
CA LEU A 325 65.02 -37.96 -31.93
C LEU A 325 66.06 -37.21 -32.77
N GLN A 326 66.18 -35.90 -32.62
CA GLN A 326 67.19 -35.09 -33.29
C GLN A 326 68.61 -35.53 -32.89
N CYS A 327 68.87 -35.72 -31.58
CA CYS A 327 70.15 -36.28 -31.12
C CYS A 327 70.41 -37.68 -31.72
N GLN A 328 69.40 -38.55 -31.80
CA GLN A 328 69.56 -39.86 -32.44
C GLN A 328 69.87 -39.75 -33.93
N VAL A 329 69.28 -38.79 -34.64
CA VAL A 329 69.60 -38.52 -36.06
C VAL A 329 71.05 -38.07 -36.20
N GLU A 330 71.53 -37.17 -35.34
CA GLU A 330 72.93 -36.72 -35.32
C GLU A 330 73.89 -37.89 -35.05
N ASP A 331 73.57 -38.77 -34.09
CA ASP A 331 74.35 -39.98 -33.81
C ASP A 331 74.42 -40.91 -35.04
N ILE A 332 73.29 -41.08 -35.75
CA ILE A 332 73.24 -41.87 -37.00
C ILE A 332 74.10 -41.22 -38.09
N GLU A 333 74.08 -39.89 -38.21
CA GLU A 333 74.92 -39.17 -39.18
C GLU A 333 76.42 -39.31 -38.86
N VAL A 334 76.79 -39.22 -37.59
CA VAL A 334 78.15 -39.49 -37.14
C VAL A 334 78.55 -40.93 -37.47
N MET A 335 77.69 -41.91 -37.17
CA MET A 335 77.93 -43.31 -37.51
C MET A 335 78.05 -43.54 -39.02
N LYS A 336 77.22 -42.88 -39.86
CA LYS A 336 77.34 -42.93 -41.32
C LYS A 336 78.67 -42.36 -41.79
N SER A 337 79.09 -41.21 -41.24
CA SER A 337 80.39 -40.61 -41.58
C SER A 337 81.56 -41.52 -41.19
N ALA A 338 81.47 -42.18 -40.03
CA ALA A 338 82.47 -43.15 -39.58
C ALA A 338 82.47 -44.40 -40.48
N PHE A 339 81.30 -44.88 -40.89
CA PHE A 339 81.15 -45.98 -41.83
C PHE A 339 81.79 -45.67 -43.18
N GLU A 340 81.50 -44.50 -43.78
CA GLU A 340 82.12 -44.11 -45.06
C GLU A 340 83.65 -43.96 -44.93
N ARG A 341 84.16 -43.34 -43.85
CA ARG A 341 85.62 -43.30 -43.59
C ARG A 341 86.23 -44.70 -43.46
N ASN A 342 85.57 -45.62 -42.76
CA ASN A 342 86.05 -47.00 -42.60
C ASN A 342 86.04 -47.75 -43.93
N LYS A 343 85.00 -47.54 -44.75
CA LYS A 343 84.90 -48.11 -46.09
C LYS A 343 86.01 -47.60 -47.01
N GLU A 344 86.31 -46.30 -46.96
CA GLU A 344 87.47 -45.71 -47.66
C GLU A 344 88.78 -46.35 -47.18
N LEU A 345 89.00 -46.44 -45.86
CA LEU A 345 90.18 -47.10 -45.29
C LEU A 345 90.32 -48.57 -45.70
N ILE A 346 89.21 -49.32 -45.75
CA ILE A 346 89.21 -50.70 -46.23
C ILE A 346 89.59 -50.74 -47.70
N SER A 347 89.02 -49.87 -48.55
CA SER A 347 89.37 -49.81 -49.97
C SER A 347 90.84 -49.43 -50.20
N GLU A 348 91.40 -48.53 -49.39
CA GLU A 348 92.82 -48.19 -49.42
C GLU A 348 93.70 -49.38 -49.02
N LYS A 349 93.30 -50.13 -47.99
CA LYS A 349 93.98 -51.35 -47.56
C LYS A 349 93.90 -52.45 -48.62
N GLU A 350 92.76 -52.62 -49.29
CA GLU A 350 92.63 -53.52 -50.43
C GLU A 350 93.59 -53.12 -51.56
N HIS A 351 93.64 -51.84 -51.93
CA HIS A 351 94.60 -51.34 -52.91
C HIS A 351 96.07 -51.51 -52.48
N GLU A 352 96.39 -51.33 -51.20
CA GLU A 352 97.73 -51.59 -50.65
C GLU A 352 98.08 -53.08 -50.70
N MET A 353 97.16 -53.97 -50.31
CA MET A 353 97.35 -55.42 -50.38
C MET A 353 97.53 -55.90 -51.82
N VAL A 354 96.75 -55.37 -52.76
CA VAL A 354 96.93 -55.63 -54.20
C VAL A 354 98.33 -55.23 -54.65
N ARG A 355 98.80 -54.03 -54.28
CA ARG A 355 100.17 -53.58 -54.57
C ARG A 355 101.23 -54.50 -53.97
N ARG A 356 101.07 -54.95 -52.72
CA ARG A 356 102.01 -55.91 -52.10
C ARG A 356 102.00 -57.27 -52.79
N VAL A 357 100.82 -57.78 -53.17
CA VAL A 357 100.72 -59.05 -53.90
C VAL A 357 101.36 -58.94 -55.29
N GLN A 358 101.21 -57.79 -55.97
CA GLN A 358 101.90 -57.52 -57.24
C GLN A 358 103.41 -57.42 -57.05
N ALA A 359 103.90 -56.70 -56.05
CA ALA A 359 105.33 -56.63 -55.73
C ALA A 359 105.90 -58.02 -55.40
N ALA A 360 105.20 -58.83 -54.60
CA ALA A 360 105.62 -60.20 -54.29
C ALA A 360 105.62 -61.10 -55.54
N ARG A 361 104.65 -60.95 -56.45
CA ARG A 361 104.66 -61.65 -57.75
C ARG A 361 105.83 -61.22 -58.61
N GLU A 362 106.13 -59.93 -58.67
CA GLU A 362 107.29 -59.40 -59.39
C GLU A 362 108.60 -59.92 -58.78
N GLU A 363 108.72 -59.96 -57.44
CA GLU A 363 109.86 -60.56 -56.75
C GLU A 363 109.98 -62.06 -57.07
N GLU A 364 108.90 -62.83 -57.08
CA GLU A 364 108.94 -64.25 -57.46
C GLU A 364 109.30 -64.43 -58.95
N ILE A 365 108.88 -63.52 -59.83
CA ILE A 365 109.31 -63.50 -61.24
C ILE A 365 110.82 -63.19 -61.32
N HIS A 366 111.32 -62.23 -60.54
CA HIS A 366 112.75 -61.93 -60.47
C HIS A 366 113.56 -63.11 -59.89
N LYS A 367 113.04 -63.81 -58.88
CA LYS A 367 113.62 -65.06 -58.35
C LYS A 367 113.61 -66.18 -59.40
N MET A 368 112.53 -66.33 -60.15
CA MET A 368 112.47 -67.28 -61.27
C MET A 368 113.45 -66.94 -62.39
N ALA A 369 113.64 -65.65 -62.69
CA ALA A 369 114.61 -65.19 -63.68
C ALA A 369 116.05 -65.43 -63.22
N THR A 370 116.38 -65.10 -61.97
CA THR A 370 117.70 -65.40 -61.37
C THR A 370 117.95 -66.90 -61.29
N LEU A 371 116.97 -67.72 -60.89
CA LEU A 371 117.08 -69.18 -60.95
C LEU A 371 117.22 -69.71 -62.38
N GLN A 372 116.62 -69.07 -63.38
CA GLN A 372 116.84 -69.43 -64.78
C GLN A 372 118.24 -69.06 -65.26
N GLU A 373 118.78 -67.90 -64.87
CA GLU A 373 120.18 -67.53 -65.13
C GLU A 373 121.15 -68.47 -64.41
N GLU A 374 120.94 -68.78 -63.14
CA GLU A 374 121.72 -69.75 -62.38
C GLU A 374 121.63 -71.16 -62.99
N LYS A 375 120.45 -71.57 -63.48
CA LYS A 375 120.30 -72.84 -64.21
C LYS A 375 121.08 -72.85 -65.52
N LEU A 376 121.10 -71.72 -66.24
CA LEU A 376 121.82 -71.59 -67.50
C LEU A 376 123.34 -71.53 -67.26
N GLU A 377 123.78 -70.88 -66.19
CA GLU A 377 125.16 -70.92 -65.71
C GLU A 377 125.56 -72.34 -65.26
N LEU A 378 124.69 -73.05 -64.55
CA LEU A 378 124.90 -74.44 -64.14
C LEU A 378 124.90 -75.40 -65.33
N GLU A 379 124.05 -75.20 -66.35
CA GLU A 379 124.06 -75.95 -67.60
C GLU A 379 125.35 -75.69 -68.41
N ASN A 380 125.82 -74.44 -68.45
CA ASN A 380 127.12 -74.09 -69.04
C ASN A 380 128.28 -74.74 -68.27
N ARG A 381 128.23 -74.73 -66.93
CA ARG A 381 129.22 -75.37 -66.06
C ARG A 381 129.16 -76.90 -66.14
N LEU A 382 127.98 -77.49 -66.37
CA LEU A 382 127.82 -78.92 -66.63
C LEU A 382 128.42 -79.29 -67.98
N SER A 383 128.27 -78.45 -69.01
CA SER A 383 128.91 -78.67 -70.32
C SER A 383 130.45 -78.55 -70.24
N GLU A 384 130.98 -77.63 -69.42
CA GLU A 384 132.41 -77.50 -69.14
C GLU A 384 132.93 -78.68 -68.30
N LEU A 385 132.17 -79.14 -67.31
CA LEU A 385 132.49 -80.31 -66.48
C LEU A 385 132.34 -81.63 -67.23
N GLU A 386 131.44 -81.75 -68.21
CA GLU A 386 131.34 -82.91 -69.11
C GLU A 386 132.52 -82.96 -70.10
N GLN A 387 133.02 -81.80 -70.57
CA GLN A 387 134.29 -81.71 -71.33
C GLN A 387 135.53 -82.04 -70.47
N GLN A 388 135.54 -81.65 -69.19
CA GLN A 388 136.65 -81.94 -68.25
C GLN A 388 136.61 -83.39 -67.73
N ARG A 389 135.42 -84.01 -67.57
CA ARG A 389 135.24 -85.41 -67.18
C ARG A 389 135.73 -86.38 -68.26
N ALA A 390 135.55 -86.05 -69.54
CA ALA A 390 136.12 -86.81 -70.66
C ALA A 390 137.67 -86.75 -70.72
N LEU A 391 138.29 -85.74 -70.11
CA LEU A 391 139.76 -85.60 -70.03
C LEU A 391 140.35 -86.14 -68.70
N GLN A 392 139.57 -86.22 -67.62
CA GLN A 392 140.02 -86.70 -66.29
C GLN A 392 139.78 -88.19 -66.01
N GLU A 393 138.95 -88.89 -66.79
CA GLU A 393 138.84 -90.37 -66.71
C GLU A 393 140.09 -91.11 -67.25
N ALA A 394 141.11 -90.39 -67.74
CA ALA A 394 142.39 -90.95 -68.19
C ALA A 394 143.53 -90.93 -67.15
N ALA A 395 143.41 -90.25 -66.01
CA ALA A 395 144.54 -90.12 -65.07
C ALA A 395 144.11 -90.02 -63.61
N GLY A 396 143.34 -91.00 -63.15
CA GLY A 396 143.19 -91.27 -61.72
C GLY A 396 144.46 -91.90 -61.14
N SER A 397 145.15 -91.19 -60.26
CA SER A 397 145.64 -91.75 -58.99
C SER A 397 146.21 -90.66 -58.10
N SER A 398 145.92 -90.78 -56.79
CA SER A 398 146.67 -90.17 -55.68
C SER A 398 146.44 -88.67 -55.40
N GLN A 399 145.42 -88.36 -54.60
CA GLN A 399 145.58 -87.84 -53.23
C GLN A 399 144.27 -87.23 -52.76
N LYS A 400 143.57 -87.99 -51.92
CA LYS A 400 142.16 -87.78 -51.55
C LYS A 400 141.98 -87.68 -50.04
N GLU A 401 142.95 -87.21 -49.26
CA GLU A 401 142.79 -87.45 -47.80
C GLU A 401 143.67 -86.65 -46.85
N GLU A 402 143.71 -85.31 -46.90
CA GLU A 402 144.41 -84.61 -45.78
C GLU A 402 143.77 -83.38 -45.13
N TRP A 403 142.79 -82.66 -45.68
CA TRP A 403 142.53 -81.33 -45.08
C TRP A 403 141.06 -80.98 -44.79
N GLU A 404 140.29 -81.98 -44.37
CA GLU A 404 139.05 -81.75 -43.62
C GLU A 404 139.31 -81.81 -42.11
N GLU A 405 139.80 -80.71 -41.52
CA GLU A 405 139.44 -80.28 -40.16
C GLU A 405 140.20 -79.01 -39.79
N HIS A 406 139.57 -77.86 -40.03
CA HIS A 406 139.67 -76.62 -39.24
C HIS A 406 138.76 -75.61 -39.95
N LEU A 407 137.91 -74.82 -39.32
CA LEU A 407 137.48 -74.69 -37.95
C LEU A 407 136.33 -73.70 -38.06
N ARG A 408 135.10 -74.19 -37.95
CA ARG A 408 133.93 -73.36 -37.67
C ARG A 408 134.14 -72.70 -36.31
N ALA A 409 134.13 -71.36 -36.24
CA ALA A 409 133.35 -70.61 -35.24
C ALA A 409 133.48 -69.07 -35.41
N ALA A 410 132.32 -68.39 -35.36
CA ALA A 410 132.04 -67.14 -34.61
C ALA A 410 132.64 -65.79 -35.11
N GLN A 411 132.02 -64.60 -34.99
CA GLN A 411 130.86 -64.10 -34.23
C GLN A 411 130.49 -62.65 -34.64
N LEU A 412 129.33 -62.18 -34.13
CA LEU A 412 128.62 -60.89 -34.23
C LEU A 412 129.34 -59.64 -33.63
N GLY A 413 128.85 -58.43 -33.97
CA GLY A 413 129.10 -57.19 -33.22
C GLY A 413 128.29 -55.98 -33.72
N GLU A 414 127.48 -55.41 -32.82
CA GLU A 414 126.50 -54.33 -32.97
C GLU A 414 127.02 -53.01 -32.34
N GLU A 415 126.59 -51.89 -32.92
CA GLU A 415 126.46 -50.52 -32.36
C GLU A 415 127.66 -49.63 -31.97
N SER A 416 127.71 -48.46 -32.61
CA SER A 416 128.14 -47.20 -31.97
C SER A 416 127.36 -45.97 -32.48
N VAL A 417 126.55 -45.40 -31.57
CA VAL A 417 126.44 -43.97 -31.25
C VAL A 417 125.64 -43.00 -32.16
N ARG A 418 124.61 -42.46 -31.52
CA ARG A 418 123.89 -41.20 -31.74
C ARG A 418 124.77 -39.94 -31.54
N LYS A 419 124.63 -39.00 -32.49
CA LYS A 419 124.53 -37.51 -32.36
C LYS A 419 125.78 -36.61 -32.36
N GLU A 420 125.84 -35.79 -33.41
CA GLU A 420 126.06 -34.32 -33.42
C GLU A 420 124.94 -33.74 -34.33
N LEU A 421 123.80 -33.27 -33.83
CA LEU A 421 123.42 -31.93 -33.36
C LEU A 421 123.74 -30.74 -34.30
N GLN A 422 122.68 -29.98 -34.65
CA GLN A 422 122.68 -28.55 -35.02
C GLN A 422 123.54 -28.14 -36.24
N ASN A 423 123.05 -27.52 -37.31
CA ASN A 423 122.09 -26.42 -37.40
C ASN A 423 122.00 -26.09 -38.90
N LEU A 424 120.80 -26.03 -39.47
CA LEU A 424 120.24 -24.96 -40.32
C LEU A 424 118.78 -25.40 -40.56
N ARG A 425 117.72 -24.62 -40.41
CA ARG A 425 117.59 -23.18 -40.15
C ARG A 425 116.13 -22.89 -39.79
N GLN A 426 115.96 -22.02 -38.80
CA GLN A 426 114.75 -21.25 -38.55
C GLN A 426 114.41 -20.36 -39.76
N THR A 427 113.26 -20.58 -40.41
CA THR A 427 112.51 -19.56 -41.19
C THR A 427 111.02 -19.93 -41.37
N SER A 428 110.37 -20.55 -40.37
CA SER A 428 108.92 -20.86 -40.47
C SER A 428 108.17 -20.81 -39.13
N LYS A 429 108.60 -19.94 -38.19
CA LYS A 429 107.98 -19.84 -36.86
C LYS A 429 107.81 -18.41 -36.31
N HIS A 430 107.88 -17.35 -37.12
CA HIS A 430 107.82 -15.98 -36.59
C HIS A 430 107.10 -14.91 -37.44
N TRP A 431 106.02 -15.27 -38.16
CA TRP A 431 105.26 -14.28 -38.94
C TRP A 431 103.73 -14.50 -39.03
N LYS A 432 103.09 -15.22 -38.09
CA LYS A 432 101.63 -15.41 -38.16
C LYS A 432 100.86 -15.55 -36.83
N ILE A 433 101.43 -15.05 -35.73
CA ILE A 433 100.81 -15.15 -34.38
C ILE A 433 100.77 -13.78 -33.65
N SER A 434 101.13 -12.66 -34.30
CA SER A 434 101.16 -11.32 -33.66
C SER A 434 100.19 -10.29 -34.25
N GLU A 435 99.19 -10.71 -35.04
CA GLU A 435 98.18 -9.82 -35.66
C GLU A 435 96.75 -10.08 -35.13
N ILE A 436 96.56 -11.10 -34.28
CA ILE A 436 95.23 -11.52 -33.77
C ILE A 436 95.00 -11.08 -32.31
N THR A 437 96.05 -10.77 -31.55
CA THR A 437 95.93 -10.52 -30.09
C THR A 437 95.51 -9.08 -29.74
N VAL A 438 95.64 -8.10 -30.65
CA VAL A 438 95.27 -6.69 -30.37
C VAL A 438 93.82 -6.35 -30.76
N ASN A 439 93.15 -7.15 -31.61
CA ASN A 439 91.74 -6.90 -31.97
C ASN A 439 90.73 -7.47 -30.97
N ILE A 440 91.08 -8.54 -30.24
CA ILE A 440 90.17 -9.20 -29.30
C ILE A 440 90.04 -8.40 -27.98
N GLU A 441 91.08 -7.68 -27.55
CA GLU A 441 91.03 -6.88 -26.31
C GLU A 441 90.23 -5.56 -26.49
N MET A 442 90.19 -4.99 -27.70
CA MET A 442 89.40 -3.77 -27.97
C MET A 442 87.91 -4.08 -28.13
N GLU A 443 87.55 -5.23 -28.72
CA GLU A 443 86.16 -5.68 -28.96
C GLU A 443 85.44 -6.06 -27.64
N VAL A 444 86.14 -6.76 -26.74
CA VAL A 444 85.63 -7.09 -25.40
C VAL A 444 85.43 -5.84 -24.52
N MET A 445 86.25 -4.80 -24.68
CA MET A 445 86.08 -3.55 -23.93
C MET A 445 84.89 -2.71 -24.44
N THR A 446 84.62 -2.70 -25.75
CA THR A 446 83.43 -2.06 -26.34
C THR A 446 82.13 -2.77 -25.97
N ASP A 447 82.11 -4.09 -25.91
CA ASP A 447 80.92 -4.84 -25.47
C ASP A 447 80.60 -4.57 -24.00
N HIS A 448 81.60 -4.52 -23.12
CA HIS A 448 81.41 -4.17 -21.71
C HIS A 448 80.91 -2.72 -21.52
N ILE A 449 81.41 -1.75 -22.28
CA ILE A 449 80.93 -0.35 -22.22
C ILE A 449 79.49 -0.26 -22.71
N THR A 450 79.13 -0.97 -23.78
CA THR A 450 77.77 -0.99 -24.33
C THR A 450 76.78 -1.63 -23.35
N GLN A 451 77.19 -2.70 -22.67
CA GLN A 451 76.39 -3.37 -21.66
C GLN A 451 76.15 -2.48 -20.42
N ILE A 452 77.16 -1.71 -19.99
CA ILE A 452 77.02 -0.72 -18.91
C ILE A 452 76.07 0.41 -19.32
N ILE A 453 76.17 0.93 -20.55
CA ILE A 453 75.27 1.98 -21.06
C ILE A 453 73.82 1.47 -21.14
N CYS A 454 73.61 0.24 -21.61
CA CYS A 454 72.29 -0.40 -21.62
C CYS A 454 71.72 -0.59 -20.21
N PHE A 455 72.55 -1.03 -19.25
CA PHE A 455 72.13 -1.17 -17.84
C PHE A 455 71.77 0.19 -17.23
N VAL A 456 72.58 1.22 -17.43
CA VAL A 456 72.32 2.58 -16.95
C VAL A 456 71.03 3.14 -17.55
N ASN A 457 70.80 2.99 -18.86
CA ASN A 457 69.55 3.40 -19.50
C ASN A 457 68.33 2.62 -18.98
N CYS A 458 68.47 1.32 -18.72
CA CYS A 458 67.41 0.51 -18.12
C CYS A 458 67.05 1.02 -16.72
N VAL A 459 68.05 1.37 -15.89
CA VAL A 459 67.85 1.95 -14.56
C VAL A 459 67.23 3.35 -14.62
N TYR A 460 67.60 4.18 -15.59
CA TYR A 460 66.95 5.48 -15.81
C TYR A 460 65.50 5.35 -16.26
N GLN A 461 65.21 4.40 -17.17
CA GLN A 461 63.85 4.12 -17.62
C GLN A 461 62.98 3.59 -16.48
N GLN A 462 63.52 2.70 -15.64
CA GLN A 462 62.83 2.20 -14.46
C GLN A 462 62.57 3.32 -13.42
N ASN A 463 63.53 4.25 -13.22
CA ASN A 463 63.31 5.42 -12.38
C ASN A 463 62.25 6.38 -12.95
N ALA A 464 62.20 6.58 -14.28
CA ALA A 464 61.17 7.40 -14.91
C ALA A 464 59.78 6.79 -14.73
N GLU A 465 59.66 5.47 -14.86
CA GLU A 465 58.41 4.74 -14.66
C GLU A 465 57.94 4.76 -13.19
N LEU A 466 58.87 4.59 -12.24
CA LEU A 466 58.56 4.74 -10.81
C LEU A 466 58.11 6.17 -10.46
N ASN A 467 58.71 7.21 -11.06
CA ASN A 467 58.28 8.59 -10.85
C ASN A 467 56.88 8.86 -11.42
N LEU A 468 56.52 8.26 -12.57
CA LEU A 468 55.17 8.32 -13.12
C LEU A 468 54.16 7.62 -12.21
N GLN A 469 54.52 6.46 -11.65
CA GLN A 469 53.69 5.75 -10.68
C GLN A 469 53.49 6.57 -9.39
N ILE A 470 54.52 7.23 -8.87
CA ILE A 470 54.39 8.13 -7.72
C ILE A 470 53.47 9.31 -8.04
N GLY A 471 53.60 9.90 -9.24
CA GLY A 471 52.73 11.00 -9.68
C GLY A 471 51.26 10.60 -9.81
N THR A 472 50.98 9.42 -10.37
CA THR A 472 49.60 8.89 -10.47
C THR A 472 49.03 8.53 -9.10
N LEU A 473 49.82 7.94 -8.21
CA LEU A 473 49.41 7.67 -6.84
C LEU A 473 49.12 8.97 -6.07
N SER A 474 49.97 9.98 -6.16
CA SER A 474 49.74 11.29 -5.53
C SER A 474 48.49 11.99 -6.08
N HIS A 475 48.22 11.89 -7.38
CA HIS A 475 46.98 12.40 -7.95
C HIS A 475 45.76 11.68 -7.38
N SER A 476 45.79 10.34 -7.30
CA SER A 476 44.71 9.55 -6.71
C SER A 476 44.51 9.83 -5.22
N GLU A 477 45.59 10.09 -4.47
CA GLU A 477 45.54 10.49 -3.07
C GLU A 477 44.83 11.84 -2.91
N ASN A 478 45.14 12.81 -3.77
CA ASN A 478 44.48 14.12 -3.75
C ASN A 478 42.99 14.02 -4.12
N GLU A 479 42.62 13.20 -5.11
CA GLU A 479 41.20 12.94 -5.44
C GLU A 479 40.46 12.29 -4.26
N LEU A 480 41.10 11.35 -3.56
CA LEU A 480 40.55 10.74 -2.34
C LEU A 480 40.41 11.76 -1.20
N LEU A 481 41.34 12.70 -1.04
CA LEU A 481 41.23 13.77 -0.05
C LEU A 481 40.09 14.74 -0.38
N ASP A 482 39.94 15.13 -1.65
CA ASP A 482 38.85 16.01 -2.11
C ASP A 482 37.48 15.35 -1.93
N THR A 483 37.36 14.07 -2.29
CA THR A 483 36.12 13.30 -2.05
C THR A 483 35.84 13.16 -0.55
N ASN A 484 36.85 12.92 0.28
CA ASN A 484 36.70 12.88 1.74
C ASN A 484 36.22 14.23 2.28
N SER A 485 36.77 15.36 1.79
CA SER A 485 36.32 16.70 2.17
C SER A 485 34.86 16.94 1.82
N ARG A 486 34.45 16.61 0.59
CA ARG A 486 33.05 16.73 0.14
C ARG A 486 32.10 15.86 0.96
N LEU A 487 32.53 14.66 1.35
CA LEU A 487 31.75 13.77 2.21
C LEU A 487 31.62 14.32 3.64
N ARG A 488 32.65 14.98 4.17
CA ARG A 488 32.54 15.67 5.47
C ARG A 488 31.57 16.83 5.40
N GLU A 489 31.64 17.65 4.36
CA GLU A 489 30.71 18.77 4.17
C GLU A 489 29.27 18.32 3.98
N SER A 490 29.02 17.22 3.27
CA SER A 490 27.67 16.66 3.15
C SER A 490 27.17 16.11 4.49
N LEU A 491 28.03 15.46 5.25
CA LEU A 491 27.70 14.93 6.57
C LEU A 491 27.43 16.04 7.59
N GLU A 492 28.17 17.15 7.56
CA GLU A 492 27.91 18.33 8.38
C GLU A 492 26.56 18.99 8.02
N ARG A 493 26.24 19.09 6.72
CA ARG A 493 24.93 19.59 6.25
C ARG A 493 23.77 18.72 6.76
N VAL A 494 23.87 17.40 6.62
CA VAL A 494 22.86 16.46 7.12
C VAL A 494 22.74 16.55 8.65
N ARG A 495 23.84 16.75 9.39
CA ARG A 495 23.80 16.98 10.84
C ARG A 495 23.08 18.28 11.19
N GLU A 496 23.28 19.35 10.44
CA GLU A 496 22.59 20.63 10.67
C GLU A 496 21.09 20.51 10.36
N GLU A 497 20.72 19.85 9.26
CA GLU A 497 19.33 19.53 8.92
C GLU A 497 18.66 18.65 9.99
N LEU A 498 19.39 17.69 10.56
CA LEU A 498 18.89 16.89 11.68
C LEU A 498 18.67 17.75 12.94
N ARG A 499 19.54 18.72 13.22
CA ARG A 499 19.36 19.65 14.35
C ARG A 499 18.18 20.61 14.12
N SER A 500 18.02 21.13 12.91
CA SER A 500 16.91 22.03 12.57
C SER A 500 15.56 21.31 12.62
N THR A 501 15.48 20.09 12.09
CA THR A 501 14.27 19.26 12.17
C THR A 501 13.91 18.87 13.60
N ARG A 502 14.90 18.52 14.45
CA ARG A 502 14.68 18.27 15.88
C ARG A 502 14.15 19.48 16.62
N THR A 503 14.77 20.65 16.43
CA THR A 503 14.30 21.88 17.08
C THR A 503 12.91 22.30 16.60
N GLN A 504 12.58 22.05 15.32
CA GLN A 504 11.23 22.27 14.81
C GLN A 504 10.22 21.30 15.41
N LEU A 505 10.57 20.01 15.54
CA LEU A 505 9.74 18.99 16.19
C LEU A 505 9.46 19.33 17.66
N GLU A 506 10.48 19.75 18.41
CA GLU A 506 10.35 20.19 19.80
C GLU A 506 9.39 21.39 19.93
N ARG A 507 9.47 22.37 19.02
CA ARG A 507 8.54 23.50 19.01
C ARG A 507 7.11 23.07 18.73
N THR A 508 6.89 22.22 17.72
CA THR A 508 5.55 21.73 17.41
C THR A 508 4.98 20.87 18.53
N GLN A 509 5.84 20.11 19.24
CA GLN A 509 5.44 19.34 20.41
C GLN A 509 5.02 20.27 21.56
N GLN A 510 5.82 21.29 21.89
CA GLN A 510 5.49 22.27 22.92
C GLN A 510 4.19 23.03 22.60
N GLU A 511 3.97 23.38 21.33
CA GLU A 511 2.72 24.01 20.89
C GLU A 511 1.52 23.06 21.07
N ALA A 512 1.67 21.78 20.73
CA ALA A 512 0.62 20.78 20.94
C ALA A 512 0.34 20.55 22.44
N GLU A 513 1.38 20.50 23.28
CA GLU A 513 1.26 20.38 24.73
C GLU A 513 0.51 21.58 25.33
N ARG A 514 0.87 22.82 24.95
CA ARG A 514 0.11 24.01 25.37
C ARG A 514 -1.35 23.98 24.93
N LEU A 515 -1.64 23.56 23.70
CA LEU A 515 -3.02 23.48 23.22
C LEU A 515 -3.85 22.46 24.03
N VAL A 516 -3.23 21.35 24.43
CA VAL A 516 -3.88 20.38 25.31
C VAL A 516 -4.13 20.97 26.70
N GLU A 517 -3.18 21.71 27.26
CA GLU A 517 -3.34 22.40 28.53
C GLU A 517 -4.46 23.47 28.47
N GLU A 518 -4.51 24.28 27.41
CA GLU A 518 -5.58 25.26 27.18
C GLU A 518 -6.95 24.59 27.12
N ARG A 519 -7.08 23.49 26.34
CA ARG A 519 -8.32 22.70 26.27
C ARG A 519 -8.72 22.08 27.61
N GLN A 520 -7.76 21.65 28.42
CA GLN A 520 -8.03 21.13 29.76
C GLN A 520 -8.57 22.22 30.69
N VAL A 521 -8.03 23.44 30.62
CA VAL A 521 -8.54 24.58 31.39
C VAL A 521 -9.97 24.92 30.97
N GLU A 522 -10.23 25.04 29.66
CA GLU A 522 -11.59 25.28 29.14
C GLU A 522 -12.59 24.22 29.62
N TRP A 523 -12.21 22.95 29.55
CA TRP A 523 -13.05 21.86 30.03
C TRP A 523 -13.32 21.94 31.54
N LEU A 524 -12.32 22.30 32.34
CA LEU A 524 -12.49 22.48 33.79
C LEU A 524 -13.43 23.65 34.10
N GLU A 525 -13.34 24.75 33.36
CA GLU A 525 -14.25 25.89 33.51
C GLU A 525 -15.69 25.53 33.12
N GLU A 526 -15.89 24.81 32.02
CA GLU A 526 -17.21 24.32 31.62
C GLU A 526 -17.79 23.35 32.64
N LYS A 527 -16.96 22.42 33.14
CA LYS A 527 -17.35 21.51 34.21
C LYS A 527 -17.81 22.27 35.45
N HIS A 528 -17.09 23.31 35.86
CA HIS A 528 -17.48 24.13 37.01
C HIS A 528 -18.83 24.84 36.76
N LYS A 529 -19.02 25.45 35.58
CA LYS A 529 -20.28 26.10 35.21
C LYS A 529 -21.47 25.12 35.19
N LEU A 530 -21.25 23.89 34.75
CA LEU A 530 -22.27 22.84 34.78
C LEU A 530 -22.60 22.41 36.22
N GLN A 531 -21.59 22.26 37.07
CA GLN A 531 -21.79 21.94 38.49
C GLN A 531 -22.54 23.05 39.24
N GLU A 532 -22.26 24.32 38.95
CA GLU A 532 -23.02 25.45 39.50
C GLU A 532 -24.49 25.42 39.07
N ARG A 533 -24.76 25.20 37.76
CA ARG A 533 -26.13 25.07 37.25
C ARG A 533 -26.87 23.88 37.86
N GLU A 534 -26.19 22.75 38.04
CA GLU A 534 -26.76 21.58 38.70
C GLU A 534 -27.12 21.89 40.16
N ALA A 535 -26.23 22.56 40.89
CA ALA A 535 -26.51 23.01 42.26
C ALA A 535 -27.71 23.96 42.34
N GLU A 536 -27.80 24.94 41.43
CA GLU A 536 -28.95 25.85 41.35
C GLU A 536 -30.27 25.11 41.05
N LEU A 537 -30.23 24.12 40.15
CA LEU A 537 -31.40 23.33 39.80
C LEU A 537 -31.83 22.43 40.97
N LEU A 538 -30.88 21.83 41.68
CA LEU A 538 -31.15 21.06 42.90
C LEU A 538 -31.78 21.94 43.98
N GLU A 539 -31.30 23.17 44.16
CA GLU A 539 -31.89 24.12 45.09
C GLU A 539 -33.32 24.49 44.68
N LYS A 540 -33.55 24.85 43.40
CA LYS A 540 -34.90 25.14 42.88
C LYS A 540 -35.86 23.95 43.05
N TYR A 541 -35.38 22.73 42.80
CA TYR A 541 -36.15 21.51 43.01
C TYR A 541 -36.52 21.33 44.49
N SER A 542 -35.56 21.55 45.41
CA SER A 542 -35.81 21.46 46.85
C SER A 542 -36.88 22.48 47.29
N GLN A 543 -36.80 23.72 46.82
CA GLN A 543 -37.76 24.77 47.11
C GLN A 543 -39.16 24.44 46.56
N ALA A 544 -39.24 23.90 45.34
CA ALA A 544 -40.50 23.46 44.74
C ALA A 544 -41.14 22.31 45.53
N LYS A 545 -40.32 21.33 45.95
CA LYS A 545 -40.75 20.21 46.79
C LYS A 545 -41.31 20.68 48.13
N GLU A 546 -40.67 21.63 48.79
CA GLU A 546 -41.20 22.22 50.03
C GLU A 546 -42.52 22.97 49.80
N ARG A 547 -42.64 23.76 48.73
CA ARG A 547 -43.89 24.45 48.40
C ARG A 547 -45.03 23.46 48.16
N LEU A 548 -44.76 22.36 47.46
CA LEU A 548 -45.73 21.30 47.23
C LEU A 548 -46.15 20.64 48.55
N GLN A 549 -45.21 20.33 49.44
CA GLN A 549 -45.51 19.76 50.76
C GLN A 549 -46.36 20.71 51.61
N ARG A 550 -46.07 22.01 51.60
CA ARG A 550 -46.88 23.03 52.30
C ARG A 550 -48.29 23.12 51.71
N ALA A 551 -48.42 23.09 50.38
CA ALA A 551 -49.71 23.09 49.70
C ALA A 551 -50.52 21.83 50.02
N ALA A 552 -49.89 20.66 50.01
CA ALA A 552 -50.52 19.38 50.38
C ALA A 552 -50.99 19.39 51.84
N PHE A 553 -50.19 19.93 52.76
CA PHE A 553 -50.59 20.09 54.16
C PHE A 553 -51.77 21.06 54.33
N ALA A 554 -51.74 22.19 53.62
CA ALA A 554 -52.85 23.15 53.62
C ALA A 554 -54.13 22.52 53.06
N GLN A 555 -54.03 21.71 52.01
CA GLN A 555 -55.17 20.99 51.44
C GLN A 555 -55.72 19.94 52.41
N LYS A 556 -54.85 19.18 53.10
CA LYS A 556 -55.26 18.23 54.13
C LYS A 556 -56.01 18.94 55.28
N LYS A 557 -55.54 20.12 55.70
CA LYS A 557 -56.22 20.94 56.71
C LYS A 557 -57.57 21.47 56.22
N ARG A 558 -57.67 21.90 54.95
CA ARG A 558 -58.96 22.30 54.36
C ARG A 558 -59.93 21.13 54.31
N LYS A 559 -59.48 19.96 53.83
CA LYS A 559 -60.29 18.74 53.73
C LYS A 559 -60.91 18.35 55.07
N THR A 560 -60.09 18.27 56.11
CA THR A 560 -60.55 17.95 57.48
C THR A 560 -61.55 18.98 58.02
N MET A 561 -61.37 20.27 57.73
CA MET A 561 -62.33 21.31 58.12
C MET A 561 -63.66 21.21 57.37
N THR A 562 -63.65 20.84 56.08
CA THR A 562 -64.88 20.58 55.31
C THR A 562 -65.57 19.30 55.78
N GLU A 563 -64.85 18.20 55.98
CA GLU A 563 -65.39 16.95 56.52
C GLU A 563 -66.05 17.19 57.89
N LEU A 564 -65.44 18.00 58.76
CA LEU A 564 -66.01 18.33 60.07
C LEU A 564 -67.26 19.21 60.00
N LYS A 565 -67.37 20.07 58.96
CA LYS A 565 -68.61 20.84 58.70
C LYS A 565 -69.71 19.95 58.12
N GLU A 566 -69.34 19.05 57.21
CA GLU A 566 -70.25 18.09 56.59
C GLU A 566 -70.87 17.16 57.63
N ASN A 567 -70.05 16.59 58.52
CA ASN A 567 -70.52 15.77 59.64
C ASN A 567 -71.50 16.54 60.54
N LYS A 568 -71.20 17.81 60.88
CA LYS A 568 -72.12 18.64 61.68
C LYS A 568 -73.47 18.88 60.98
N LEU A 569 -73.45 19.03 59.65
CA LEU A 569 -74.67 19.19 58.87
C LEU A 569 -75.44 17.86 58.80
N GLN A 570 -74.76 16.73 58.64
CA GLN A 570 -75.36 15.40 58.71
C GLN A 570 -76.00 15.14 60.08
N ASP A 571 -75.31 15.44 61.19
CA ASP A 571 -75.87 15.32 62.54
C ASP A 571 -77.15 16.17 62.70
N LYS A 572 -77.14 17.39 62.13
CA LYS A 572 -78.30 18.28 62.15
C LYS A 572 -79.45 17.75 61.30
N ILE A 573 -79.16 17.16 60.14
CA ILE A 573 -80.15 16.50 59.28
C ILE A 573 -80.78 15.34 60.05
N GLN A 574 -79.98 14.44 60.65
CA GLN A 574 -80.48 13.32 61.44
C GLN A 574 -81.36 13.77 62.63
N LEU A 575 -80.98 14.86 63.32
CA LEU A 575 -81.80 15.45 64.38
C LEU A 575 -83.14 15.98 63.85
N LEU A 576 -83.14 16.63 62.69
CA LEU A 576 -84.36 17.14 62.06
C LEU A 576 -85.25 15.99 61.56
N GLU A 577 -84.67 14.93 61.00
CA GLU A 577 -85.38 13.72 60.59
C GLU A 577 -86.04 13.04 61.80
N ALA A 578 -85.31 12.87 62.90
CA ALA A 578 -85.88 12.35 64.15
C ALA A 578 -87.01 13.25 64.70
N LYS A 579 -86.89 14.58 64.54
CA LYS A 579 -87.94 15.51 64.96
C LYS A 579 -89.18 15.45 64.06
N ILE A 580 -88.98 15.24 62.76
CA ILE A 580 -90.07 15.00 61.81
C ILE A 580 -90.80 13.71 62.21
N GLU A 581 -90.07 12.63 62.47
CA GLU A 581 -90.66 11.35 62.88
C GLU A 581 -91.45 11.46 64.21
N GLU A 582 -90.93 12.20 65.20
CA GLU A 582 -91.64 12.51 66.44
C GLU A 582 -92.96 13.28 66.18
N LEU A 583 -92.91 14.34 65.35
CA LEU A 583 -94.09 15.11 64.97
C LEU A 583 -95.09 14.29 64.16
N GLU A 584 -94.64 13.34 63.34
CA GLU A 584 -95.49 12.41 62.62
C GLU A 584 -96.21 11.45 63.58
N ILE A 585 -95.52 10.96 64.62
CA ILE A 585 -96.11 10.15 65.69
C ILE A 585 -97.15 10.98 66.47
N GLU A 586 -96.83 12.22 66.86
CA GLU A 586 -97.77 13.14 67.50
C GLU A 586 -99.00 13.42 66.62
N ALA A 587 -98.79 13.69 65.33
CA ALA A 587 -99.87 13.93 64.38
C ALA A 587 -100.73 12.67 64.17
N SER A 588 -100.12 11.48 64.16
CA SER A 588 -100.83 10.21 64.02
C SER A 588 -101.67 9.87 65.26
N THR A 589 -101.14 10.14 66.47
CA THR A 589 -101.85 9.96 67.74
C THR A 589 -102.99 10.98 67.89
N ALA A 590 -102.78 12.24 67.53
CA ALA A 590 -103.83 13.25 67.46
C ALA A 590 -104.94 12.85 66.47
N ARG A 591 -104.58 12.34 65.28
CA ARG A 591 -105.54 11.79 64.31
C ARG A 591 -106.29 10.56 64.84
N LYS A 592 -105.66 9.75 65.69
CA LYS A 592 -106.29 8.58 66.35
C LYS A 592 -107.28 9.03 67.43
N TYR A 593 -106.92 10.00 68.26
CA TYR A 593 -107.81 10.62 69.24
C TYR A 593 -109.03 11.29 68.58
N PHE A 594 -108.81 12.07 67.51
CA PHE A 594 -109.89 12.68 66.74
C PHE A 594 -110.83 11.63 66.13
N ARG A 595 -110.31 10.49 65.64
CA ARG A 595 -111.12 9.37 65.15
C ARG A 595 -111.94 8.70 66.24
N LEU A 596 -111.38 8.50 67.44
CA LEU A 596 -112.10 7.93 68.58
C LEU A 596 -113.24 8.86 69.05
N GLN A 597 -112.99 10.17 69.09
CA GLN A 597 -114.01 11.16 69.45
C GLN A 597 -115.13 11.25 68.40
N LYS A 598 -114.80 11.10 67.12
CA LYS A 598 -115.80 11.03 66.03
C LYS A 598 -116.62 9.73 66.08
N SER A 599 -116.01 8.62 66.52
CA SER A 599 -116.69 7.33 66.72
C SER A 599 -117.68 7.39 67.89
N SER A 600 -117.30 7.99 69.03
CA SER A 600 -118.21 8.12 70.18
C SER A 600 -119.41 9.03 69.87
N TYR A 601 -119.18 10.13 69.14
CA TYR A 601 -120.25 11.02 68.69
C TYR A 601 -121.21 10.33 67.69
N SER A 602 -120.69 9.45 66.83
CA SER A 602 -121.49 8.70 65.86
C SER A 602 -122.36 7.61 66.53
N GLU A 603 -121.89 7.01 67.61
CA GLU A 603 -122.59 5.94 68.33
C GLU A 603 -123.76 6.48 69.15
N GLU A 604 -123.59 7.63 69.81
CA GLU A 604 -124.67 8.36 70.49
C GLU A 604 -125.74 8.84 69.51
N HIS A 605 -125.34 9.33 68.33
CA HIS A 605 -126.26 9.78 67.29
C HIS A 605 -127.09 8.62 66.70
N ALA A 606 -126.51 7.41 66.61
CA ALA A 606 -127.20 6.21 66.17
C ALA A 606 -128.21 5.68 67.21
N GLN A 607 -127.89 5.76 68.51
CA GLN A 607 -128.81 5.38 69.60
C GLN A 607 -130.00 6.35 69.70
N LEU A 608 -129.77 7.65 69.54
CA LEU A 608 -130.83 8.67 69.48
C LEU A 608 -131.74 8.46 68.26
N SER A 609 -131.18 8.16 67.09
CA SER A 609 -131.96 7.86 65.87
C SER A 609 -132.84 6.61 66.02
N LYS A 610 -132.34 5.56 66.69
CA LYS A 610 -133.13 4.35 66.97
C LYS A 610 -134.29 4.62 67.94
N ARG A 611 -134.07 5.42 69.00
CA ARG A 611 -135.15 5.84 69.92
C ARG A 611 -136.23 6.67 69.22
N LEU A 612 -135.84 7.57 68.32
CA LEU A 612 -136.76 8.41 67.55
C LEU A 612 -137.64 7.58 66.60
N LYS A 613 -137.07 6.61 65.89
CA LYS A 613 -137.79 5.73 64.96
C LYS A 613 -138.78 4.80 65.69
N GLU A 614 -138.43 4.30 66.87
CA GLU A 614 -139.33 3.46 67.69
C GLU A 614 -140.50 4.29 68.27
N LEU A 615 -140.26 5.55 68.65
CA LEU A 615 -141.32 6.49 69.04
C LEU A 615 -142.26 6.82 67.88
N GLN A 616 -141.73 7.05 66.67
CA GLN A 616 -142.53 7.24 65.46
C GLN A 616 -143.35 6.00 65.08
N ARG A 617 -142.80 4.78 65.23
CA ARG A 617 -143.54 3.54 64.99
C ARG A 617 -144.73 3.39 65.95
N ARG A 618 -144.53 3.65 67.25
CA ARG A 618 -145.61 3.60 68.26
C ARG A 618 -146.64 4.70 68.07
N HIS A 619 -146.23 5.88 67.64
CA HIS A 619 -147.14 6.99 67.31
C HIS A 619 -148.01 6.66 66.09
N ASN A 620 -147.43 6.03 65.05
CA ASN A 620 -148.18 5.60 63.87
C ASN A 620 -149.09 4.39 64.15
N GLU A 621 -148.69 3.47 65.02
CA GLU A 621 -149.53 2.34 65.48
C GLU A 621 -150.70 2.80 66.38
N PHE A 622 -150.49 3.86 67.17
CA PHE A 622 -151.56 4.47 67.97
C PHE A 622 -152.54 5.28 67.11
N HIS A 623 -152.04 5.94 66.06
CA HIS A 623 -152.87 6.65 65.07
C HIS A 623 -153.75 5.71 64.24
N HIS A 624 -153.31 4.47 63.98
CA HIS A 624 -154.10 3.49 63.21
C HIS A 624 -155.23 2.80 63.99
N LEU A 625 -155.26 2.90 65.33
CA LEU A 625 -156.28 2.24 66.18
C LEU A 625 -157.40 3.17 66.67
N LEU A 626 -157.30 4.50 66.51
CA LEU A 626 -158.24 5.47 67.09
C LEU A 626 -159.19 6.16 66.09
N LEU A 627 -158.99 6.03 64.77
CA LEU A 627 -159.83 6.68 63.76
C LEU A 627 -160.09 5.77 62.56
N GLY A 628 -161.22 5.06 62.58
CA GLY A 628 -161.80 4.46 61.37
C GLY A 628 -162.53 5.52 60.55
N ASN A 629 -162.35 5.46 59.23
CA ASN A 629 -163.01 6.26 58.19
C ASN A 629 -162.69 7.77 58.12
N GLN A 630 -162.50 8.18 56.86
CA GLN A 630 -162.52 9.52 56.30
C GLN A 630 -161.23 10.36 56.34
N MET A 631 -160.73 10.55 55.13
CA MET A 631 -160.30 11.82 54.55
C MET A 631 -159.07 12.52 55.13
N THR A 632 -158.23 12.86 54.16
CA THR A 632 -157.31 13.99 54.09
C THR A 632 -155.92 13.85 54.69
N SER A 633 -155.00 14.07 53.76
CA SER A 633 -153.79 14.87 53.89
C SER A 633 -152.54 14.19 54.40
N SER A 634 -151.42 14.71 53.88
CA SER A 634 -150.04 14.52 54.32
C SER A 634 -149.29 13.31 53.75
N THR A 635 -148.96 13.39 52.46
CA THR A 635 -147.65 12.92 51.99
C THR A 635 -146.56 13.93 52.38
N PRO A 636 -145.34 13.47 52.68
CA PRO A 636 -144.54 14.05 53.74
C PRO A 636 -143.28 14.79 53.24
N LEU A 637 -142.80 15.61 54.16
CA LEU A 637 -141.41 15.98 54.40
C LEU A 637 -140.64 16.76 53.32
N ALA A 638 -140.56 18.06 53.60
CA ALA A 638 -139.30 18.77 53.51
C ALA A 638 -138.18 18.02 54.27
N GLN A 639 -137.04 17.83 53.61
CA GLN A 639 -135.74 18.10 54.22
C GLN A 639 -134.76 18.51 53.12
N SER A 640 -134.59 19.82 53.03
CA SER A 640 -133.48 20.49 52.37
C SER A 640 -132.22 20.28 53.22
N LEU A 641 -131.10 19.92 52.59
CA LEU A 641 -129.89 20.75 52.54
C LEU A 641 -128.65 19.93 52.13
N LEU A 642 -128.05 20.41 51.03
CA LEU A 642 -126.62 20.52 50.75
C LEU A 642 -125.83 19.34 50.15
N ILE A 643 -124.96 19.77 49.22
CA ILE A 643 -123.75 19.16 48.62
C ILE A 643 -124.00 18.23 47.40
N PRO A 644 -123.16 18.25 46.35
CA PRO A 644 -122.79 19.35 45.44
C PRO A 644 -122.93 18.94 43.95
N ALA A 645 -123.00 19.94 43.06
CA ALA A 645 -122.72 19.77 41.64
C ALA A 645 -121.21 19.67 41.39
N GLU A 646 -120.86 19.14 40.20
CA GLU A 646 -119.56 19.18 39.50
C GLU A 646 -118.66 17.93 39.60
N SER A 647 -118.68 17.13 38.52
CA SER A 647 -117.52 16.37 38.05
C SER A 647 -117.79 15.87 36.61
N ILE A 648 -117.64 16.77 35.62
CA ILE A 648 -117.54 16.40 34.20
C ILE A 648 -116.28 17.00 33.54
N PHE A 649 -115.52 17.88 34.21
CA PHE A 649 -114.36 18.56 33.62
C PHE A 649 -112.97 18.02 34.02
N SER A 650 -112.87 16.98 34.86
CA SER A 650 -111.56 16.48 35.34
C SER A 650 -110.86 15.51 34.37
N ASN A 651 -111.58 14.88 33.44
CA ASN A 651 -111.02 13.77 32.65
C ASN A 651 -110.11 14.20 31.48
N ILE A 652 -110.17 15.47 31.03
CA ILE A 652 -109.37 15.93 29.88
C ILE A 652 -107.97 16.39 30.33
N GLN A 653 -107.83 16.97 31.54
CA GLN A 653 -106.53 17.39 32.07
C GLN A 653 -105.66 16.21 32.50
N GLU A 654 -106.26 15.15 33.06
CA GLU A 654 -105.52 13.95 33.47
C GLU A 654 -104.93 13.20 32.26
N ASP A 655 -105.68 13.07 31.17
CA ASP A 655 -105.21 12.50 29.91
C ASP A 655 -104.09 13.31 29.26
N GLN A 656 -104.12 14.64 29.41
CA GLN A 656 -103.09 15.54 28.87
C GLN A 656 -101.79 15.46 29.67
N HIS A 657 -101.88 15.41 31.01
CA HIS A 657 -100.73 15.19 31.89
C HIS A 657 -100.12 13.79 31.76
N GLN A 658 -100.93 12.75 31.53
CA GLN A 658 -100.40 11.40 31.26
C GLN A 658 -99.64 11.34 29.93
N ARG A 659 -100.10 12.05 28.89
CA ARG A 659 -99.34 12.17 27.62
C ARG A 659 -98.02 12.90 27.81
N GLU A 660 -98.00 14.01 28.54
CA GLU A 660 -96.76 14.74 28.84
C GLU A 660 -95.76 13.90 29.64
N LEU A 661 -96.23 13.14 30.63
CA LEU A 661 -95.40 12.21 31.40
C LEU A 661 -94.85 11.06 30.54
N SER A 662 -95.64 10.54 29.59
CA SER A 662 -95.17 9.50 28.66
C SER A 662 -94.07 10.01 27.72
N VAL A 663 -94.14 11.27 27.30
CA VAL A 663 -93.10 11.91 26.48
C VAL A 663 -91.84 12.17 27.31
N LEU A 664 -91.97 12.62 28.55
CA LEU A 664 -90.85 12.82 29.48
C LEU A 664 -90.12 11.50 29.79
N ARG A 665 -90.86 10.39 30.02
CA ARG A 665 -90.26 9.07 30.24
C ARG A 665 -89.44 8.60 29.02
N ARG A 666 -90.00 8.74 27.82
CA ARG A 666 -89.30 8.37 26.57
C ARG A 666 -88.02 9.19 26.38
N ARG A 667 -88.06 10.48 26.71
CA ARG A 667 -86.91 11.38 26.59
C ARG A 667 -85.82 11.08 27.62
N LEU A 668 -86.20 10.60 28.81
CA LEU A 668 -85.26 10.12 29.82
C LEU A 668 -84.63 8.78 29.43
N GLU A 669 -85.39 7.85 28.86
CA GLU A 669 -84.86 6.59 28.29
C GLU A 669 -83.88 6.85 27.13
N GLU A 670 -84.19 7.80 26.24
CA GLU A 670 -83.27 8.20 25.16
C GLU A 670 -81.98 8.83 25.71
N LEU A 671 -82.08 9.61 26.79
CA LEU A 671 -80.93 10.22 27.46
C LEU A 671 -80.05 9.17 28.16
N GLU A 672 -80.67 8.21 28.86
CA GLU A 672 -79.97 7.10 29.51
C GLU A 672 -79.24 6.23 28.48
N ASN A 673 -79.89 5.89 27.37
CA ASN A 673 -79.26 5.15 26.26
C ASN A 673 -78.10 5.93 25.63
N SER A 674 -78.22 7.26 25.49
CA SER A 674 -77.16 8.10 24.94
C SER A 674 -75.97 8.23 25.91
N GLN A 675 -76.22 8.30 27.22
CA GLN A 675 -75.18 8.28 28.25
C GLN A 675 -74.48 6.92 28.34
N GLN A 676 -75.23 5.82 28.17
CA GLN A 676 -74.69 4.47 28.10
C GLN A 676 -73.76 4.30 26.89
N GLN A 677 -74.16 4.81 25.71
CA GLN A 677 -73.31 4.82 24.52
C GLN A 677 -72.05 5.66 24.69
N GLN A 678 -72.16 6.84 25.32
CA GLN A 678 -70.99 7.67 25.62
C GLN A 678 -70.03 7.00 26.62
N LEU A 679 -70.55 6.23 27.58
CA LEU A 679 -69.73 5.42 28.49
C LEU A 679 -69.07 4.23 27.77
N GLU A 680 -69.75 3.58 26.84
CA GLU A 680 -69.18 2.51 26.01
C GLU A 680 -68.09 3.02 25.05
N GLU A 681 -68.26 4.21 24.46
CA GLU A 681 -67.25 4.87 23.63
C GLU A 681 -66.03 5.34 24.44
N LEU A 682 -66.20 5.68 25.71
CA LEU A 682 -65.10 6.02 26.63
C LEU A 682 -64.43 4.76 27.25
N ALA A 683 -65.10 3.60 27.21
CA ALA A 683 -64.62 2.35 27.82
C ALA A 683 -63.76 1.48 26.89
N ALA A 684 -63.61 1.82 25.60
CA ALA A 684 -62.63 1.20 24.70
C ALA A 684 -61.57 2.25 24.31
N PRO A 685 -60.24 2.07 24.53
CA PRO A 685 -59.47 0.81 24.62
C PRO A 685 -58.44 0.73 25.79
N LEU A 686 -58.44 -0.35 26.57
CA LEU A 686 -57.35 -0.64 27.52
C LEU A 686 -56.72 -2.04 27.41
N ASP A 687 -57.06 -2.82 26.38
CA ASP A 687 -56.57 -4.20 26.23
C ASP A 687 -55.72 -4.45 24.96
N ARG A 688 -55.04 -3.42 24.42
CA ARG A 688 -54.07 -3.63 23.32
C ARG A 688 -52.59 -3.42 23.66
N ASP A 689 -52.25 -3.02 24.89
CA ASP A 689 -50.85 -2.73 25.26
C ASP A 689 -50.21 -3.76 26.21
N ARG A 690 -50.85 -4.91 26.47
CA ARG A 690 -50.32 -5.92 27.42
C ARG A 690 -49.64 -7.14 26.81
N GLU A 691 -49.41 -7.19 25.49
CA GLU A 691 -48.74 -8.33 24.83
C GLU A 691 -47.34 -8.03 24.24
N ARG A 692 -46.71 -6.88 24.53
CA ARG A 692 -45.36 -6.57 23.99
C ARG A 692 -44.20 -6.53 24.98
N LEU A 693 -44.38 -6.96 26.24
CA LEU A 693 -43.30 -7.01 27.22
C LEU A 693 -43.27 -8.35 27.97
N SER A 694 -43.01 -9.43 27.25
CA SER A 694 -42.44 -10.65 27.86
C SER A 694 -41.74 -11.53 26.82
N SER A 695 -40.45 -11.25 26.60
CA SER A 695 -39.50 -12.34 26.28
C SER A 695 -38.12 -11.97 26.84
N PRO A 696 -37.44 -12.89 27.56
CA PRO A 696 -36.15 -12.64 28.18
C PRO A 696 -35.00 -12.87 27.20
N ARG A 697 -33.99 -12.00 27.24
CA ARG A 697 -32.67 -12.24 26.63
C ARG A 697 -31.65 -12.40 27.77
N ASP A 698 -31.28 -13.64 28.02
CA ASP A 698 -30.00 -14.02 28.61
C ASP A 698 -29.32 -14.96 27.62
N VAL A 699 -28.36 -14.46 26.85
CA VAL A 699 -27.26 -15.25 26.26
C VAL A 699 -26.08 -14.30 26.02
N LEU A 700 -25.05 -14.42 26.88
CA LEU A 700 -23.66 -14.04 26.60
C LEU A 700 -23.13 -14.89 25.44
N PRO A 701 -22.08 -14.43 24.74
CA PRO A 701 -20.90 -15.28 24.76
C PRO A 701 -19.57 -14.53 24.90
N ASP A 702 -18.68 -15.21 25.61
CA ASP A 702 -17.23 -15.12 25.51
C ASP A 702 -16.74 -15.52 24.10
N ILE A 703 -15.54 -14.99 23.80
CA ILE A 703 -14.64 -15.11 22.62
C ILE A 703 -14.81 -14.02 21.58
#